data_AF-A0ABD1FZP7-F1
#
_entry.id   AF-A0ABD1FZP7-F1
#
_cell.length_a   1.000
_cell.length_b   1.000
_cell.length_c   1.000
_cell.angle_alpha   90.00
_cell.angle_beta   90.00
_cell.angle_gamma   90.00
#
_symmetry.space_group_name_H-M   'P 1'
#
loop_
_entity.id
_entity.type
_entity.pdbx_description
1 polymer ?
#
loop_
_entity_poly.entity_id
_entity_poly.type
_entity_poly.pdbx_seq_one_letter_code
_entity_poly.pdbx_strand_id
1 'polypeptide(L)'
;MKRGYESGGVLVELELGDAALNFILEKAVCSHGLFMMAPNHWDPHSKTLRRPLRLNLDDDDETSVTVHVFHPPHSPHALHLRVFGTDTLSLQQQQTLLSQVRRMLRLSEEEHKRVIEFHNMHEQAKGKGFGRVFRSPTLFEDMVKCILLCHCQWPRTLSMAQALCELQAELQHQLPKAANTETGIISSCQSNNIKLFSSETPCGKESKRKPRKCLQKLANKYAKNLGDEETEMKISTDVILERSEKTKHLSPIFMLEETGDDFLGKCNPSATSVDDSLQSTQVSENDSSSVVGNFPSPRELSRLDENFLAKRCGLGYRASRVIKLAQGVVEGRIQLRELECESGTLSLSDYDKLAEKLRVIDGFGPFTCANVLMCMGFNHVIPADSETVRHLKQVHAKCTSARTIQQDLENIYGKYAPFQFLAFWLEIWDFYEERFGKLSEMAHSSYKVITAANMRGEARKGKYQASDAIAEPNKLKLFSYWRSSCSCRVRIALNLKGLDYEYIAVNLLKGEQKSPEFLKLNPLGLVPVLIDGDTVVSDSLAILLAISGGEVSSTSVVTPGSGAEGPELPEKLGADEMLSWVQNHINHGFAVLEKLLEKFAGKYATGDEVFLADLYLAPQIDGAVRRFSVDMNEFPLLSKFNEAYNQLPAFVDAMPGKQLDTPPEARD
;
A
#
# COMPACT_ATOMS: atom_id res chain seq x y z
N MET A 1 28.98 -30.13 29.49
CA MET A 1 29.12 -28.66 29.54
C MET A 1 27.74 -28.04 29.38
N LYS A 2 27.15 -27.55 30.48
CA LYS A 2 25.91 -26.75 30.49
C LYS A 2 26.29 -25.31 30.10
N ARG A 3 25.71 -24.75 29.03
CA ARG A 3 25.82 -23.32 28.71
C ARG A 3 24.43 -22.72 28.53
N GLY A 4 24.14 -21.71 29.36
CA GLY A 4 23.28 -20.57 29.04
C GLY A 4 21.77 -20.78 29.01
N TYR A 5 21.13 -21.07 30.15
CA TYR A 5 19.74 -20.61 30.35
C TYR A 5 19.82 -19.28 31.08
N GLU A 6 19.51 -18.18 30.39
CA GLU A 6 19.31 -16.87 31.01
C GLU A 6 18.22 -16.97 32.08
N SER A 7 18.64 -16.85 33.34
CA SER A 7 17.84 -17.09 34.53
C SER A 7 17.16 -15.82 35.08
N GLY A 8 16.82 -14.87 34.22
CA GLY A 8 16.12 -13.65 34.61
C GLY A 8 14.70 -13.67 34.07
N GLY A 9 13.68 -13.59 34.93
CA GLY A 9 12.29 -13.40 34.53
C GLY A 9 11.28 -14.25 35.30
N VAL A 10 10.09 -13.68 35.54
CA VAL A 10 8.98 -14.35 36.22
C VAL A 10 8.33 -15.34 35.26
N LEU A 11 8.17 -16.60 35.68
CA LEU A 11 7.50 -17.64 34.89
C LEU A 11 6.01 -17.70 35.27
N VAL A 12 5.14 -17.64 34.28
CA VAL A 12 3.69 -17.81 34.43
C VAL A 12 3.23 -18.94 33.51
N GLU A 13 2.38 -19.83 34.02
CA GLU A 13 1.87 -20.98 33.27
C GLU A 13 0.46 -20.70 32.73
N LEU A 14 0.22 -21.11 31.48
CA LEU A 14 -1.04 -20.97 30.78
C LEU A 14 -1.56 -22.35 30.38
N GLU A 15 -2.54 -22.86 31.13
CA GLU A 15 -3.24 -24.11 30.81
C GLU A 15 -3.92 -24.05 29.43
N LEU A 16 -3.73 -25.10 28.64
CA LEU A 16 -4.34 -25.25 27.31
C LEU A 16 -5.74 -25.86 27.35
N GLY A 17 -6.15 -26.47 28.46
CA GLY A 17 -7.46 -27.11 28.60
C GLY A 17 -7.66 -28.22 27.55
N ASP A 18 -8.86 -28.30 26.96
CA ASP A 18 -9.20 -29.34 25.97
C ASP A 18 -8.32 -29.26 24.71
N ALA A 19 -7.77 -28.08 24.41
CA ALA A 19 -6.89 -27.90 23.26
C ALA A 19 -5.55 -28.64 23.40
N ALA A 20 -5.15 -29.05 24.62
CA ALA A 20 -3.83 -29.62 24.91
C ALA A 20 -3.46 -30.82 24.02
N LEU A 21 -4.42 -31.66 23.62
CA LEU A 21 -4.15 -32.89 22.88
C LEU A 21 -3.54 -32.64 21.49
N ASN A 22 -3.93 -31.56 20.82
CA ASN A 22 -3.57 -31.30 19.41
C ASN A 22 -2.99 -29.89 19.20
N PHE A 23 -2.72 -29.14 20.27
CA PHE A 23 -2.20 -27.79 20.15
C PHE A 23 -0.70 -27.79 19.85
N ILE A 24 -0.31 -27.05 18.79
CA ILE A 24 1.08 -26.83 18.43
C ILE A 24 1.31 -25.33 18.37
N LEU A 25 2.13 -24.79 19.27
CA LEU A 25 2.38 -23.35 19.38
C LEU A 25 2.86 -22.75 18.06
N GLU A 26 3.81 -23.41 17.39
CA GLU A 26 4.33 -22.99 16.08
C GLU A 26 3.21 -22.83 15.05
N LYS A 27 2.25 -23.77 14.99
CA LYS A 27 1.14 -23.71 14.04
C LYS A 27 0.09 -22.68 14.44
N ALA A 28 -0.09 -22.40 15.72
CA ALA A 28 -0.98 -21.35 16.19
C ALA A 28 -0.41 -19.95 15.90
N VAL A 29 0.88 -19.73 16.15
CA VAL A 29 1.57 -18.44 15.92
C VAL A 29 1.80 -18.22 14.43
N CYS A 30 2.44 -19.16 13.74
CA CYS A 30 2.80 -19.03 12.33
C CYS A 30 1.65 -19.45 11.40
N SER A 31 0.45 -18.97 11.65
CA SER A 31 -0.77 -19.31 10.91
C SER A 31 -1.24 -18.22 9.94
N HIS A 32 -0.76 -16.98 10.10
CA HIS A 32 -1.24 -15.82 9.35
C HIS A 32 -0.21 -14.69 9.35
N GLY A 33 -0.19 -13.84 8.32
CA GLY A 33 0.81 -12.77 8.18
C GLY A 33 0.94 -11.81 9.38
N LEU A 34 -0.08 -11.71 10.23
CA LEU A 34 -0.06 -10.87 11.44
C LEU A 34 1.08 -11.21 12.41
N PHE A 35 1.55 -12.46 12.46
CA PHE A 35 2.67 -12.85 13.33
C PHE A 35 4.00 -12.24 12.87
N MET A 36 4.12 -11.89 11.59
CA MET A 36 5.31 -11.27 11.01
C MET A 36 5.33 -9.76 11.23
N MET A 37 4.19 -9.15 11.58
CA MET A 37 4.11 -7.72 11.86
C MET A 37 4.58 -7.43 13.27
N ALA A 38 5.40 -6.39 13.41
CA ALA A 38 5.81 -5.87 14.71
C ALA A 38 4.60 -5.64 15.66
N PRO A 39 4.78 -5.81 16.98
CA PRO A 39 6.05 -6.07 17.68
C PRO A 39 6.33 -7.57 17.88
N ASN A 40 5.70 -8.45 17.10
CA ASN A 40 5.90 -9.89 17.21
C ASN A 40 7.28 -10.28 16.68
N HIS A 41 7.98 -11.15 17.41
CA HIS A 41 9.21 -11.77 16.97
C HIS A 41 9.14 -13.28 17.23
N TRP A 42 9.10 -14.05 16.15
CA TRP A 42 9.13 -15.51 16.22
C TRP A 42 10.57 -16.01 16.08
N ASP A 43 11.04 -16.76 17.08
CA ASP A 43 12.33 -17.44 17.02
C ASP A 43 12.14 -18.87 16.48
N PRO A 44 12.58 -19.15 15.24
CA PRO A 44 12.37 -20.47 14.63
C PRO A 44 13.18 -21.59 15.29
N HIS A 45 14.29 -21.27 15.98
CA HIS A 45 15.14 -22.26 16.62
C HIS A 45 14.56 -22.71 17.96
N SER A 46 14.20 -21.75 18.81
CA SER A 46 13.61 -22.05 20.13
C SER A 46 12.10 -22.24 20.11
N LYS A 47 11.44 -22.02 18.95
CA LYS A 47 9.97 -22.07 18.78
C LYS A 47 9.25 -21.19 19.80
N THR A 48 9.79 -19.98 20.00
CA THR A 48 9.34 -19.02 21.01
C THR A 48 8.82 -17.75 20.34
N LEU A 49 7.62 -17.32 20.73
CA LEU A 49 7.10 -16.00 20.39
C LEU A 49 7.57 -15.00 21.44
N ARG A 50 8.29 -13.96 21.01
CA ARG A 50 8.73 -12.85 21.85
C ARG A 50 7.97 -11.60 21.46
N ARG A 51 7.39 -10.89 22.43
CA ARG A 51 6.83 -9.55 22.21
C ARG A 51 6.64 -8.78 23.52
N PRO A 52 6.61 -7.45 23.48
CA PRO A 52 6.07 -6.66 24.57
C PRO A 52 4.55 -6.87 24.72
N LEU A 53 4.08 -6.93 25.97
CA LEU A 53 2.68 -6.97 26.38
C LEU A 53 2.44 -5.98 27.51
N ARG A 54 1.22 -5.43 27.59
CA ARG A 54 0.86 -4.48 28.66
C ARG A 54 0.51 -5.24 29.93
N LEU A 55 0.92 -4.71 31.08
CA LEU A 55 0.55 -5.28 32.39
C LEU A 55 -0.89 -4.96 32.78
N ASN A 56 -1.43 -3.85 32.26
CA ASN A 56 -2.80 -3.41 32.46
C ASN A 56 -3.42 -3.04 31.09
N LEU A 57 -4.67 -3.46 30.87
CA LEU A 57 -5.43 -3.10 29.66
C LEU A 57 -6.31 -1.86 29.89
N ASP A 58 -6.51 -1.49 31.15
CA ASP A 58 -7.23 -0.28 31.54
C ASP A 58 -6.25 0.90 31.55
N ASP A 59 -6.23 1.61 30.43
CA ASP A 59 -6.10 3.05 30.17
C ASP A 59 -5.21 4.01 31.03
N ASP A 60 -4.86 3.72 32.28
CA ASP A 60 -4.05 4.61 33.13
C ASP A 60 -2.61 4.12 33.34
N ASP A 61 -2.32 2.85 33.03
CA ASP A 61 -0.97 2.28 33.15
C ASP A 61 -0.48 1.69 31.82
N GLU A 62 0.45 2.41 31.16
CA GLU A 62 1.04 2.05 29.88
C GLU A 62 2.25 1.10 30.02
N THR A 63 2.52 0.62 31.24
CA THR A 63 3.65 -0.27 31.53
C THR A 63 3.59 -1.53 30.69
N SER A 64 4.65 -1.74 29.91
CA SER A 64 4.84 -2.91 29.05
C SER A 64 6.04 -3.73 29.51
N VAL A 65 5.91 -5.05 29.44
CA VAL A 65 6.97 -6.02 29.76
C VAL A 65 7.22 -6.91 28.55
N THR A 66 8.46 -7.36 28.38
CA THR A 66 8.80 -8.32 27.34
C THR A 66 8.39 -9.72 27.78
N VAL A 67 7.59 -10.41 26.97
CA VAL A 67 7.09 -11.75 27.26
C VAL A 67 7.57 -12.72 26.19
N HIS A 68 8.15 -13.84 26.63
CA HIS A 68 8.51 -14.98 25.80
C HIS A 68 7.50 -16.09 26.04
N VAL A 69 6.74 -16.47 25.02
CA VAL A 69 5.76 -17.55 25.03
C VAL A 69 6.35 -18.76 24.33
N PHE A 70 6.46 -19.88 25.03
CA PHE A 70 6.99 -21.14 24.51
C PHE A 70 6.23 -22.34 25.05
N HIS A 71 6.27 -23.45 24.30
CA HIS A 71 5.60 -24.70 24.67
C HIS A 71 6.66 -25.70 25.16
N PRO A 72 6.80 -25.91 26.48
CA PRO A 72 7.80 -26.82 27.01
C PRO A 72 7.51 -28.29 26.63
N PRO A 73 8.50 -29.06 26.16
CA PRO A 73 8.31 -30.48 25.83
C PRO A 73 7.86 -31.36 27.02
N HIS A 74 8.13 -30.93 28.25
CA HIS A 74 7.79 -31.65 29.48
C HIS A 74 6.43 -31.29 30.08
N SER A 75 5.79 -30.22 29.61
CA SER A 75 4.41 -29.85 30.00
C SER A 75 3.59 -29.64 28.73
N PRO A 76 3.14 -30.73 28.07
CA PRO A 76 2.35 -30.60 26.83
C PRO A 76 0.99 -29.94 27.07
N HIS A 77 0.49 -29.92 28.31
CA HIS A 77 -0.81 -29.37 28.69
C HIS A 77 -0.81 -27.86 28.93
N ALA A 78 0.35 -27.21 28.96
CA ALA A 78 0.45 -25.79 29.25
C ALA A 78 1.51 -25.08 28.41
N LEU A 79 1.30 -23.77 28.21
CA LEU A 79 2.30 -22.85 27.66
C LEU A 79 2.99 -22.11 28.81
N HIS A 80 4.27 -21.84 28.62
CA HIS A 80 5.05 -21.06 29.57
C HIS A 80 5.27 -19.65 29.03
N LEU A 81 4.96 -18.67 29.87
CA LEU A 81 5.20 -17.25 29.64
C LEU A 81 6.34 -16.82 30.56
N ARG A 82 7.52 -16.54 30.01
CA ARG A 82 8.61 -15.91 30.75
C ARG A 82 8.55 -14.40 30.56
N VAL A 83 8.42 -13.69 31.67
CA VAL A 83 8.22 -12.24 31.72
C VAL A 83 9.48 -11.55 32.21
N PHE A 84 9.99 -10.62 31.41
CA PHE A 84 11.22 -9.87 31.67
C PHE A 84 10.92 -8.42 32.04
N GLY A 85 11.84 -7.78 32.76
CA GLY A 85 11.70 -6.37 33.17
C GLY A 85 10.92 -6.17 34.47
N THR A 86 10.57 -7.25 35.17
CA THR A 86 9.99 -7.21 36.53
C THR A 86 10.42 -8.42 37.34
N ASP A 87 10.57 -8.25 38.66
CA ASP A 87 10.91 -9.32 39.59
C ASP A 87 9.67 -10.01 40.17
N THR A 88 8.52 -9.35 40.14
CA THR A 88 7.25 -9.88 40.65
C THR A 88 6.08 -9.45 39.77
N LEU A 89 5.00 -10.24 39.77
CA LEU A 89 3.76 -9.93 39.07
C LEU A 89 2.59 -10.13 40.02
N SER A 90 1.71 -9.13 40.12
CA SER A 90 0.45 -9.29 40.85
C SER A 90 -0.46 -10.30 40.14
N LEU A 91 -1.41 -10.88 40.87
CA LEU A 91 -2.39 -11.81 40.28
C LEU A 91 -3.14 -11.18 39.10
N GLN A 92 -3.51 -9.89 39.21
CA GLN A 92 -4.19 -9.16 38.15
C GLN A 92 -3.31 -9.00 36.92
N GLN A 93 -2.03 -8.64 37.10
CA GLN A 93 -1.07 -8.53 35.99
C GLN A 93 -0.86 -9.88 35.29
N GLN A 94 -0.73 -10.97 36.06
CA GLN A 94 -0.65 -12.32 35.50
C GLN A 94 -1.89 -12.65 34.67
N GLN A 95 -3.09 -12.40 35.20
CA GLN A 95 -4.35 -12.62 34.49
C GLN A 95 -4.45 -11.78 33.20
N THR A 96 -3.98 -10.53 33.23
CA THR A 96 -3.92 -9.65 32.05
C THR A 96 -2.96 -10.17 30.98
N LEU A 97 -1.78 -10.67 31.35
CA LEU A 97 -0.86 -11.27 30.39
C LEU A 97 -1.42 -12.56 29.81
N LEU A 98 -1.99 -13.41 30.66
CA LEU A 98 -2.62 -14.66 30.24
C LEU A 98 -3.82 -14.42 29.31
N SER A 99 -4.64 -13.41 29.57
CA SER A 99 -5.78 -13.07 28.71
C SER A 99 -5.34 -12.59 27.32
N GLN A 100 -4.30 -11.75 27.25
CA GLN A 100 -3.70 -11.32 25.99
C GLN A 100 -3.13 -12.50 25.20
N VAL A 101 -2.41 -13.42 25.83
CA VAL A 101 -1.87 -14.61 25.14
C VAL A 101 -2.97 -15.58 24.71
N ARG A 102 -3.97 -15.84 25.57
CA ARG A 102 -5.14 -16.65 25.20
C ARG A 102 -5.85 -16.09 23.98
N ARG A 103 -6.02 -14.76 23.93
CA ARG A 103 -6.61 -14.06 22.80
C ARG A 103 -5.78 -14.23 21.53
N MET A 104 -4.48 -13.97 21.57
CA MET A 104 -3.61 -14.05 20.39
C MET A 104 -3.61 -15.47 19.77
N LEU A 105 -3.62 -16.49 20.64
CA LEU A 105 -3.52 -17.89 20.27
C LEU A 105 -4.88 -18.61 20.15
N ARG A 106 -5.99 -17.90 20.36
CA ARG A 106 -7.35 -18.44 20.21
C ARG A 106 -7.63 -19.64 21.13
N LEU A 107 -7.30 -19.50 22.41
CA LEU A 107 -7.34 -20.57 23.41
C LEU A 107 -8.61 -20.58 24.27
N SER A 108 -9.79 -20.51 23.65
CA SER A 108 -11.05 -20.77 24.35
C SER A 108 -11.63 -22.12 23.95
N GLU A 109 -12.47 -22.68 24.81
CA GLU A 109 -13.22 -23.91 24.54
C GLU A 109 -14.05 -23.80 23.26
N GLU A 110 -14.65 -22.64 23.03
CA GLU A 110 -15.51 -22.40 21.88
C GLU A 110 -14.69 -22.30 20.58
N GLU A 111 -13.49 -21.71 20.64
CA GLU A 111 -12.57 -21.74 19.49
C GLU A 111 -12.03 -23.14 19.25
N HIS A 112 -11.83 -23.95 20.29
CA HIS A 112 -11.38 -25.33 20.15
C HIS A 112 -12.43 -26.22 19.46
N LYS A 113 -13.70 -26.12 19.87
CA LYS A 113 -14.82 -26.80 19.20
C LYS A 113 -14.90 -26.45 17.72
N ARG A 114 -14.78 -25.16 17.37
CA ARG A 114 -14.74 -24.70 15.97
C ARG A 114 -13.57 -25.28 15.17
N VAL A 115 -12.39 -25.42 15.76
CA VAL A 115 -11.25 -26.07 15.09
C VAL A 115 -11.57 -27.54 14.81
N ILE A 116 -12.17 -28.26 15.76
CA ILE A 116 -12.60 -29.66 15.56
C ILE A 116 -13.65 -29.75 14.44
N GLU A 117 -14.65 -28.86 14.43
CA GLU A 117 -15.67 -28.80 13.38
C GLU A 117 -15.04 -28.58 12.00
N PHE A 118 -14.12 -27.62 11.88
CA PHE A 118 -13.38 -27.39 10.64
C PHE A 118 -12.53 -28.62 10.22
N HIS A 119 -11.85 -29.26 11.17
CA HIS A 119 -11.05 -30.47 10.92
C HIS A 119 -11.88 -31.65 10.44
N ASN A 120 -13.15 -31.75 10.88
CA ASN A 120 -14.08 -32.77 10.40
C ASN A 120 -14.51 -32.53 8.94
N MET A 121 -14.45 -31.28 8.48
CA MET A 121 -14.78 -30.90 7.10
C MET A 121 -13.57 -30.84 6.16
N HIS A 122 -12.36 -30.68 6.70
CA HIS A 122 -11.14 -30.44 5.93
C HIS A 122 -9.95 -31.29 6.41
N GLU A 123 -9.80 -32.48 5.83
CA GLU A 123 -8.82 -33.49 6.27
C GLU A 123 -7.35 -33.01 6.20
N GLN A 124 -6.97 -32.27 5.15
CA GLN A 124 -5.61 -31.69 5.04
C GLN A 124 -5.31 -30.69 6.17
N ALA A 125 -6.31 -29.90 6.61
CA ALA A 125 -6.14 -28.96 7.70
C ALA A 125 -5.93 -29.70 9.03
N LYS A 126 -6.70 -30.77 9.25
CA LYS A 126 -6.56 -31.69 10.39
C LYS A 126 -5.16 -32.29 10.45
N GLY A 127 -4.68 -32.85 9.34
CA GLY A 127 -3.34 -33.45 9.26
C GLY A 127 -2.20 -32.46 9.52
N LYS A 128 -2.40 -31.18 9.20
CA LYS A 128 -1.42 -30.09 9.44
C LYS A 128 -1.55 -29.41 10.80
N GLY A 129 -2.62 -29.69 11.56
CA GLY A 129 -2.95 -28.95 12.78
C GLY A 129 -3.33 -27.49 12.53
N PHE A 130 -3.79 -27.14 11.31
CA PHE A 130 -4.17 -25.79 10.93
C PHE A 130 -5.64 -25.51 11.27
N GLY A 131 -5.96 -24.28 11.70
CA GLY A 131 -7.35 -23.90 12.01
C GLY A 131 -7.47 -22.76 13.03
N ARG A 132 -6.37 -22.37 13.66
CA ARG A 132 -6.29 -21.17 14.51
C ARG A 132 -5.56 -20.08 13.75
N VAL A 133 -6.19 -18.92 13.63
CA VAL A 133 -5.61 -17.75 12.97
C VAL A 133 -5.04 -16.81 14.03
N PHE A 134 -3.74 -16.56 13.98
CA PHE A 134 -3.06 -15.69 14.92
C PHE A 134 -3.60 -14.26 14.83
N ARG A 135 -3.80 -13.63 15.99
CA ARG A 135 -4.30 -12.25 16.10
C ARG A 135 -3.53 -11.46 17.16
N SER A 136 -3.81 -10.16 17.25
CA SER A 136 -3.17 -9.24 18.18
C SER A 136 -3.78 -9.31 19.59
N PRO A 137 -3.07 -8.88 20.66
CA PRO A 137 -3.57 -8.90 22.03
C PRO A 137 -4.71 -7.90 22.29
N THR A 138 -5.01 -6.99 21.38
CA THR A 138 -6.14 -6.05 21.47
C THR A 138 -6.86 -5.91 20.13
N LEU A 139 -8.16 -5.60 20.16
CA LEU A 139 -8.93 -5.33 18.93
C LEU A 139 -8.42 -4.06 18.22
N PHE A 140 -7.96 -3.07 18.99
CA PHE A 140 -7.39 -1.85 18.42
C PHE A 140 -6.15 -2.15 17.57
N GLU A 141 -5.22 -2.99 18.06
CA GLU A 141 -4.05 -3.41 17.30
C GLU A 141 -4.48 -4.17 16.03
N ASP A 142 -5.46 -5.08 16.12
CA ASP A 142 -6.02 -5.78 14.96
C ASP A 142 -6.55 -4.77 13.91
N MET A 143 -7.35 -3.79 14.34
CA MET A 143 -7.94 -2.77 13.48
C MET A 143 -6.88 -1.89 12.80
N VAL A 144 -5.90 -1.39 13.54
CA VAL A 144 -4.83 -0.57 12.96
C VAL A 144 -4.02 -1.41 11.97
N LYS A 145 -3.63 -2.64 12.32
CA LYS A 145 -2.91 -3.53 11.38
C LYS A 145 -3.71 -3.80 10.10
N CYS A 146 -5.05 -3.93 10.19
CA CYS A 146 -5.91 -4.07 9.01
C CYS A 146 -5.93 -2.80 8.13
N ILE A 147 -5.87 -1.60 8.73
CA ILE A 147 -5.70 -0.35 7.97
C ILE A 147 -4.34 -0.36 7.24
N LEU A 148 -3.28 -0.87 7.86
CA LEU A 148 -1.94 -0.97 7.27
C LEU A 148 -1.85 -1.97 6.10
N LEU A 149 -2.82 -2.87 5.93
CA LEU A 149 -2.89 -3.79 4.78
C LEU A 149 -3.46 -3.11 3.52
N CYS A 150 -4.23 -2.04 3.67
CA CYS A 150 -4.99 -1.45 2.56
C CYS A 150 -4.07 -0.75 1.55
N HIS A 151 -4.15 -1.08 0.26
CA HIS A 151 -3.43 -0.42 -0.84
C HIS A 151 -1.91 -0.22 -0.61
N CYS A 152 -1.21 -1.25 -0.16
CA CYS A 152 0.26 -1.25 -0.14
C CYS A 152 0.83 -2.66 -0.25
N GLN A 153 2.09 -2.72 -0.67
CA GLN A 153 2.84 -3.97 -0.72
C GLN A 153 3.26 -4.42 0.69
N TRP A 154 3.36 -5.74 0.87
CA TRP A 154 3.72 -6.36 2.15
C TRP A 154 4.94 -5.75 2.87
N PRO A 155 6.08 -5.46 2.19
CA PRO A 155 7.24 -4.86 2.85
C PRO A 155 6.93 -3.50 3.49
N ARG A 156 6.05 -2.71 2.86
CA ARG A 156 5.62 -1.42 3.38
C ARG A 156 4.71 -1.60 4.60
N THR A 157 3.82 -2.59 4.59
CA THR A 157 2.99 -2.93 5.76
C THR A 157 3.88 -3.30 6.97
N LEU A 158 4.90 -4.13 6.77
CA LEU A 158 5.86 -4.47 7.82
C LEU A 158 6.59 -3.24 8.36
N SER A 159 7.11 -2.38 7.46
CA SER A 159 7.81 -1.16 7.83
C SER A 159 6.93 -0.17 8.61
N MET A 160 5.67 0.03 8.20
CA MET A 160 4.73 0.90 8.92
C MET A 160 4.42 0.36 10.32
N ALA A 161 4.21 -0.95 10.46
CA ALA A 161 3.94 -1.58 11.75
C ALA A 161 5.16 -1.46 12.69
N GLN A 162 6.37 -1.69 12.17
CA GLN A 162 7.60 -1.51 12.92
C GLN A 162 7.80 -0.06 13.38
N ALA A 163 7.60 0.91 12.48
CA ALA A 163 7.76 2.32 12.81
C ALA A 163 6.75 2.82 13.85
N LEU A 164 5.55 2.24 13.93
CA LEU A 164 4.59 2.51 15.01
C LEU A 164 5.10 2.01 16.36
N CYS A 165 5.69 0.81 16.41
CA CYS A 165 6.25 0.25 17.64
C CYS A 165 7.52 0.99 18.10
N GLU A 166 8.37 1.44 17.17
CA GLU A 166 9.51 2.31 17.48
C GLU A 166 9.05 3.66 18.05
N LEU A 167 8.03 4.27 17.45
CA LEU A 167 7.42 5.49 17.97
C LEU A 167 6.87 5.27 19.39
N GLN A 168 6.28 4.11 19.67
CA GLN A 168 5.80 3.79 21.01
C GLN A 168 6.94 3.77 22.04
N ALA A 169 8.09 3.17 21.71
CA ALA A 169 9.26 3.20 22.57
C ALA A 169 9.75 4.64 22.82
N GLU A 170 9.79 5.47 21.77
CA GLU A 170 10.14 6.89 21.88
C GLU A 170 9.22 7.66 22.84
N LEU A 171 7.90 7.42 22.75
CA LEU A 171 6.92 8.07 23.62
C LEU A 171 7.09 7.69 25.10
N GLN A 172 7.40 6.42 25.38
CA GLN A 172 7.64 5.94 26.74
C GLN A 172 8.92 6.49 27.38
N HIS A 173 9.96 6.75 26.58
CA HIS A 173 11.21 7.35 27.07
C HIS A 173 11.10 8.87 27.33
N GLN A 174 10.11 9.56 26.76
CA GLN A 174 9.91 11.00 26.91
C GLN A 174 8.98 11.37 28.09
N LEU A 175 8.27 10.42 28.68
CA LEU A 175 7.49 10.64 29.89
C LEU A 175 8.42 10.60 31.13
N PRO A 176 8.49 11.67 31.95
CA PRO A 176 9.27 11.62 33.18
C PRO A 176 8.70 10.52 34.08
N LYS A 177 9.51 9.50 34.39
CA LYS A 177 9.20 8.56 35.47
C LYS A 177 9.14 9.37 36.77
N ALA A 178 7.93 9.64 37.26
CA ALA A 178 7.73 10.18 38.59
C ALA A 178 8.18 9.12 39.61
N ALA A 179 9.47 9.11 39.93
CA ALA A 179 10.04 8.33 41.00
C ALA A 179 10.86 9.26 41.88
N ASN A 180 10.34 9.46 43.10
CA ASN A 180 10.98 10.13 44.21
C ASN A 180 12.33 9.49 44.53
N THR A 181 13.43 10.23 44.38
CA THR A 181 14.58 10.19 45.30
C THR A 181 15.51 11.37 45.05
N GLU A 182 15.66 12.20 46.08
CA GLU A 182 16.72 13.20 46.18
C GLU A 182 18.08 12.50 46.17
N THR A 183 18.97 12.89 45.25
CA THR A 183 20.37 13.33 45.49
C THR A 183 21.24 13.20 44.21
N GLY A 184 21.67 14.35 43.69
CA GLY A 184 23.05 14.63 43.30
C GLY A 184 23.74 13.95 42.09
N ILE A 185 24.05 14.80 41.10
CA ILE A 185 25.37 14.94 40.42
C ILE A 185 25.58 14.27 39.02
N ILE A 186 25.56 15.15 38.01
CA ILE A 186 26.32 15.23 36.72
C ILE A 186 26.04 14.21 35.62
N SER A 187 25.54 14.68 34.46
CA SER A 187 26.35 14.82 33.23
C SER A 187 25.55 15.45 32.09
N SER A 188 26.10 16.52 31.53
CA SER A 188 25.60 17.31 30.41
C SER A 188 25.92 16.64 29.07
N CYS A 189 24.90 16.32 28.26
CA CYS A 189 25.04 16.20 26.82
C CYS A 189 23.77 16.69 26.08
N GLN A 190 23.95 17.86 25.48
CA GLN A 190 23.24 18.53 24.38
C GLN A 190 21.86 17.98 23.93
N SER A 191 20.84 18.71 24.38
CA SER A 191 19.46 18.69 23.88
C SER A 191 19.37 19.34 22.49
N ASN A 192 18.96 18.58 21.48
CA ASN A 192 18.45 19.13 20.22
C ASN A 192 16.92 19.13 20.24
N ASN A 193 16.36 20.32 20.05
CA ASN A 193 14.96 20.75 20.12
C ASN A 193 13.90 19.77 19.60
N ILE A 194 13.04 19.29 20.51
CA ILE A 194 11.61 19.08 20.23
C ILE A 194 10.85 19.93 21.24
N LYS A 195 10.24 21.03 20.77
CA LYS A 195 9.35 21.85 21.60
C LYS A 195 8.07 21.06 21.87
N LEU A 196 7.95 20.55 23.08
CA LEU A 196 6.71 20.12 23.70
C LEU A 196 5.77 21.34 23.77
N PHE A 197 4.72 21.37 22.95
CA PHE A 197 3.68 22.41 23.05
C PHE A 197 2.67 21.96 24.11
N SER A 198 2.86 22.41 25.35
CA SER A 198 1.83 22.39 26.39
C SER A 198 0.91 23.60 26.21
N SER A 199 -0.40 23.35 26.15
CA SER A 199 -1.40 24.40 26.18
C SER A 199 -1.63 24.87 27.62
N GLU A 200 -1.01 25.97 28.02
CA GLU A 200 -1.47 26.73 29.19
C GLU A 200 -2.37 27.87 28.70
N THR A 201 -3.66 27.78 29.03
CA THR A 201 -4.61 28.89 28.90
C THR A 201 -4.86 29.49 30.28
N PRO A 202 -4.71 30.82 30.43
CA PRO A 202 -5.52 31.58 31.39
C PRO A 202 -6.63 32.37 30.68
N CYS A 203 -7.76 32.47 31.37
CA CYS A 203 -9.06 32.97 30.94
C CYS A 203 -9.12 34.48 30.58
N GLY A 204 -9.85 34.81 29.51
CA GLY A 204 -10.81 35.93 29.50
C GLY A 204 -10.49 37.16 28.64
N LYS A 205 -11.14 37.26 27.46
CA LYS A 205 -12.28 38.17 27.21
C LYS A 205 -12.79 38.04 25.77
N GLU A 206 -14.07 37.71 25.64
CA GLU A 206 -14.80 37.55 24.39
C GLU A 206 -14.83 38.84 23.55
N SER A 207 -14.65 38.70 22.23
CA SER A 207 -15.18 39.65 21.26
C SER A 207 -15.79 38.89 20.09
N LYS A 208 -17.12 38.99 20.02
CA LYS A 208 -18.00 38.34 19.06
C LYS A 208 -17.60 38.65 17.61
N ARG A 209 -17.28 37.61 16.81
CA ARG A 209 -17.43 37.63 15.35
C ARG A 209 -18.17 36.38 14.86
N LYS A 210 -19.33 36.65 14.25
CA LYS A 210 -20.28 35.73 13.63
C LYS A 210 -19.76 35.19 12.27
N PRO A 211 -20.27 34.03 11.81
CA PRO A 211 -19.69 33.26 10.71
C PRO A 211 -20.07 33.82 9.33
N ARG A 212 -19.12 33.84 8.38
CA ARG A 212 -19.39 34.14 6.96
C ARG A 212 -19.18 32.92 6.07
N LYS A 213 -20.29 32.18 5.94
CA LYS A 213 -20.85 31.53 4.74
C LYS A 213 -19.94 31.46 3.50
N CYS A 214 -19.21 30.35 3.33
CA CYS A 214 -18.74 29.90 2.00
C CYS A 214 -19.11 28.43 1.69
N LEU A 215 -19.72 27.68 2.62
CA LEU A 215 -20.08 26.27 2.42
C LEU A 215 -21.59 26.03 2.21
N GLN A 216 -22.36 27.07 1.86
CA GLN A 216 -23.79 26.95 1.55
C GLN A 216 -24.17 27.41 0.14
N LYS A 217 -23.19 27.50 -0.77
CA LYS A 217 -23.38 27.74 -2.22
C LYS A 217 -22.93 26.59 -3.13
N LEU A 218 -22.35 25.50 -2.59
CA LEU A 218 -22.12 24.26 -3.35
C LEU A 218 -23.19 23.18 -3.10
N ALA A 219 -23.80 23.14 -1.90
CA ALA A 219 -24.80 22.14 -1.55
C ALA A 219 -26.18 22.34 -2.22
N ASN A 220 -26.49 23.56 -2.70
CA ASN A 220 -27.74 23.83 -3.44
C ASN A 220 -27.56 23.76 -4.97
N LYS A 221 -26.39 23.33 -5.47
CA LYS A 221 -26.12 23.15 -6.91
C LYS A 221 -26.24 21.70 -7.38
N TYR A 222 -26.51 20.74 -6.49
CA TYR A 222 -26.70 19.31 -6.82
C TYR A 222 -28.04 18.71 -6.36
N ALA A 223 -28.91 19.49 -5.71
CA ALA A 223 -30.25 19.05 -5.33
C ALA A 223 -31.31 19.90 -6.05
N LYS A 224 -31.32 19.83 -7.38
CA LYS A 224 -32.51 20.02 -8.24
C LYS A 224 -32.07 19.89 -9.70
N ASN A 225 -32.22 18.69 -10.25
CA ASN A 225 -32.81 18.42 -11.55
C ASN A 225 -32.95 16.90 -11.71
N LEU A 226 -34.01 16.40 -11.08
CA LEU A 226 -34.77 15.23 -11.50
C LEU A 226 -36.16 15.78 -11.81
N GLY A 227 -36.51 15.85 -13.10
CA GLY A 227 -37.84 16.13 -13.68
C GLY A 227 -38.47 17.48 -13.34
N ASP A 228 -39.34 18.11 -14.12
CA ASP A 228 -39.94 17.83 -15.42
C ASP A 228 -40.50 19.19 -15.94
N GLU A 229 -41.02 19.15 -17.15
CA GLU A 229 -41.54 20.20 -18.04
C GLU A 229 -42.51 21.26 -17.48
N GLU A 230 -42.56 22.38 -18.22
CA GLU A 230 -43.61 23.44 -18.30
C GLU A 230 -43.82 24.33 -17.05
N THR A 231 -43.95 25.66 -17.11
CA THR A 231 -44.54 26.53 -18.14
C THR A 231 -44.03 27.98 -17.99
N GLU A 232 -44.01 28.68 -19.13
CA GLU A 232 -44.13 30.14 -19.34
C GLU A 232 -43.01 31.12 -18.97
N MET A 233 -42.46 31.71 -20.04
CA MET A 233 -41.48 32.78 -20.10
C MET A 233 -42.06 33.94 -20.93
N LYS A 234 -42.02 35.16 -20.37
CA LYS A 234 -42.03 36.47 -21.06
C LYS A 234 -41.88 37.56 -19.98
N ILE A 235 -40.81 38.34 -19.90
CA ILE A 235 -40.50 39.58 -20.65
C ILE A 235 -39.13 40.04 -20.07
N SER A 236 -38.04 40.12 -20.86
CA SER A 236 -37.42 41.35 -21.43
C SER A 236 -37.38 42.54 -20.44
N THR A 237 -36.32 43.32 -20.27
CA THR A 237 -35.80 44.29 -21.25
C THR A 237 -34.57 44.99 -20.62
N ASP A 238 -33.44 44.94 -21.34
CA ASP A 238 -32.43 46.00 -21.57
C ASP A 238 -31.52 46.54 -20.43
N VAL A 239 -30.29 47.06 -20.59
CA VAL A 239 -29.20 47.29 -21.60
C VAL A 239 -28.30 48.39 -20.95
N ILE A 240 -27.10 48.64 -21.49
CA ILE A 240 -26.14 49.78 -21.26
C ILE A 240 -24.94 49.40 -20.36
N LEU A 241 -23.79 48.99 -20.94
CA LEU A 241 -22.60 49.79 -21.38
C LEU A 241 -21.80 50.35 -20.17
N GLU A 242 -20.46 50.38 -20.08
CA GLU A 242 -19.36 50.28 -21.04
C GLU A 242 -18.00 50.09 -20.32
N ARG A 243 -17.02 49.58 -21.10
CA ARG A 243 -15.53 49.56 -21.04
C ARG A 243 -14.74 50.49 -20.08
N SER A 244 -13.55 50.02 -19.66
CA SER A 244 -12.24 50.66 -19.95
C SER A 244 -11.03 49.80 -19.52
N GLU A 245 -9.94 49.91 -20.30
CA GLU A 245 -8.68 49.14 -20.30
C GLU A 245 -7.50 49.78 -19.52
N LYS A 246 -6.46 48.96 -19.25
CA LYS A 246 -4.98 49.19 -19.19
C LYS A 246 -4.36 50.12 -18.13
N THR A 247 -3.27 49.65 -17.47
CA THR A 247 -1.85 49.99 -17.79
C THR A 247 -0.80 49.31 -16.88
N LYS A 248 0.42 49.16 -17.44
CA LYS A 248 1.69 48.58 -16.96
C LYS A 248 2.49 49.53 -16.04
N HIS A 249 3.39 49.03 -15.16
CA HIS A 249 4.88 49.23 -15.19
C HIS A 249 5.63 48.87 -13.87
N LEU A 250 6.71 48.07 -14.06
CA LEU A 250 8.08 48.02 -13.51
C LEU A 250 8.49 48.40 -12.04
N SER A 251 9.42 47.56 -11.55
CA SER A 251 10.35 47.49 -10.38
C SER A 251 11.36 48.68 -10.23
N PRO A 252 12.42 48.76 -9.34
CA PRO A 252 13.20 47.69 -8.63
C PRO A 252 14.01 48.04 -7.30
N ILE A 253 14.88 47.10 -6.84
CA ILE A 253 16.19 47.22 -6.08
C ILE A 253 16.28 47.07 -4.52
N PHE A 254 17.10 46.07 -4.09
CA PHE A 254 18.25 46.00 -3.10
C PHE A 254 18.29 44.56 -2.48
N MET A 255 19.27 43.64 -2.65
CA MET A 255 20.76 43.52 -2.56
C MET A 255 21.39 43.59 -1.16
N LEU A 256 22.39 42.69 -0.95
CA LEU A 256 23.35 42.44 0.16
C LEU A 256 23.06 41.14 0.95
N GLU A 257 23.98 40.19 1.19
CA GLU A 257 25.41 40.04 0.86
C GLU A 257 25.84 38.59 1.18
N GLU A 258 26.84 38.07 0.44
CA GLU A 258 27.52 36.79 0.65
C GLU A 258 28.65 36.92 1.69
N THR A 259 28.98 35.82 2.37
CA THR A 259 30.33 35.24 2.50
C THR A 259 30.16 33.78 2.97
N GLY A 260 30.88 32.77 2.49
CA GLY A 260 32.13 32.73 1.75
C GLY A 260 33.05 31.69 2.42
N ASP A 261 33.35 30.65 1.65
CA ASP A 261 34.55 29.80 1.69
C ASP A 261 34.75 28.69 2.74
N ASP A 262 35.42 27.55 2.47
CA ASP A 262 35.92 26.80 1.29
C ASP A 262 36.85 25.71 1.91
N PHE A 263 36.99 24.45 1.50
CA PHE A 263 37.88 23.88 0.47
C PHE A 263 37.83 22.33 0.71
N LEU A 264 37.38 21.47 -0.21
CA LEU A 264 38.11 20.84 -1.34
C LEU A 264 39.07 19.68 -1.00
N GLY A 265 38.81 18.50 -1.58
CA GLY A 265 39.85 17.86 -2.42
C GLY A 265 40.05 16.33 -2.39
N LYS A 266 39.56 15.67 -3.47
CA LYS A 266 40.21 14.58 -4.27
C LYS A 266 40.35 13.18 -3.61
N CYS A 267 40.27 12.02 -4.29
CA CYS A 267 40.79 11.58 -5.59
C CYS A 267 40.01 10.36 -6.16
N ASN A 268 40.24 10.08 -7.44
CA ASN A 268 39.56 9.15 -8.36
C ASN A 268 40.27 7.75 -8.44
N PRO A 269 39.84 6.80 -9.32
CA PRO A 269 39.85 5.33 -9.13
C PRO A 269 40.98 4.55 -9.84
N SER A 270 41.11 3.24 -9.56
CA SER A 270 41.64 2.24 -10.53
C SER A 270 41.41 0.76 -10.10
N ALA A 271 41.13 -0.09 -11.09
CA ALA A 271 41.03 -1.56 -11.08
C ALA A 271 42.38 -2.25 -10.68
N THR A 272 42.51 -3.54 -10.33
CA THR A 272 42.14 -4.78 -11.05
C THR A 272 42.47 -6.03 -10.18
N SER A 273 41.88 -7.19 -10.54
CA SER A 273 42.29 -8.62 -10.40
C SER A 273 42.19 -9.41 -9.06
N VAL A 274 41.34 -10.45 -9.13
CA VAL A 274 41.39 -11.84 -8.59
C VAL A 274 42.66 -12.29 -7.81
N ASP A 275 42.49 -12.88 -6.61
CA ASP A 275 42.51 -14.35 -6.36
C ASP A 275 42.25 -14.70 -4.87
N ASP A 276 41.87 -15.96 -4.65
CA ASP A 276 41.51 -16.72 -3.45
C ASP A 276 42.44 -16.60 -2.22
N SER A 277 41.86 -16.56 -1.00
CA SER A 277 42.25 -17.44 0.14
C SER A 277 41.50 -17.12 1.43
N LEU A 278 40.97 -18.19 2.04
CA LEU A 278 40.39 -18.25 3.39
C LEU A 278 41.32 -17.68 4.46
N GLN A 279 40.76 -16.87 5.36
CA GLN A 279 41.07 -16.99 6.79
C GLN A 279 39.96 -16.43 7.67
N SER A 280 39.58 -17.26 8.64
CA SER A 280 38.60 -17.05 9.70
C SER A 280 38.78 -15.72 10.42
N THR A 281 37.71 -14.95 10.56
CA THR A 281 37.61 -13.96 11.62
C THR A 281 36.21 -14.08 12.23
N GLN A 282 36.18 -14.47 13.49
CA GLN A 282 34.98 -14.46 14.32
C GLN A 282 34.48 -13.01 14.39
N VAL A 283 33.41 -12.71 13.68
CA VAL A 283 32.67 -11.47 13.87
C VAL A 283 31.63 -11.76 14.95
N SER A 284 31.89 -11.22 16.14
CA SER A 284 30.90 -11.10 17.20
C SER A 284 29.73 -10.26 16.68
N GLU A 285 28.55 -10.88 16.67
CA GLU A 285 27.27 -10.18 16.50
C GLU A 285 27.02 -9.27 17.70
N ASN A 286 27.55 -8.06 17.65
CA ASN A 286 27.01 -6.95 18.44
C ASN A 286 25.76 -6.45 17.71
N ASP A 287 24.63 -7.10 18.02
CA ASP A 287 23.30 -6.68 17.63
C ASP A 287 22.98 -5.35 18.33
N SER A 288 23.20 -4.23 17.63
CA SER A 288 22.70 -2.93 18.03
C SER A 288 21.18 -2.91 17.84
N SER A 289 20.48 -3.62 18.73
CA SER A 289 19.03 -3.74 18.77
C SER A 289 18.42 -2.35 18.98
N SER A 290 17.82 -1.81 17.92
CA SER A 290 16.85 -0.73 18.06
C SER A 290 15.73 -1.25 18.96
N VAL A 291 15.55 -0.66 20.14
CA VAL A 291 14.52 -1.08 21.10
C VAL A 291 13.14 -0.91 20.45
N VAL A 292 12.52 -2.01 20.02
CA VAL A 292 11.17 -2.01 19.48
C VAL A 292 10.18 -2.01 20.65
N GLY A 293 9.36 -0.96 20.73
CA GLY A 293 8.33 -0.81 21.75
C GLY A 293 7.13 -1.72 21.51
N ASN A 294 6.14 -1.59 22.38
CA ASN A 294 4.83 -2.19 22.19
C ASN A 294 4.10 -1.55 21.00
N PHE A 295 3.02 -2.17 20.55
CA PHE A 295 2.14 -1.50 19.59
C PHE A 295 1.44 -0.32 20.29
N PRO A 296 1.42 0.91 19.73
CA PRO A 296 0.82 2.08 20.37
C PRO A 296 -0.63 1.87 20.81
N SER A 297 -0.96 2.42 21.98
CA SER A 297 -2.32 2.44 22.52
C SER A 297 -3.18 3.50 21.81
N PRO A 298 -4.52 3.43 21.94
CA PRO A 298 -5.40 4.50 21.48
C PRO A 298 -5.04 5.85 22.12
N ARG A 299 -4.69 5.88 23.42
CA ARG A 299 -4.32 7.10 24.13
C ARG A 299 -3.02 7.71 23.58
N GLU A 300 -2.00 6.88 23.39
CA GLU A 300 -0.71 7.30 22.82
C GLU A 300 -0.90 7.93 21.44
N LEU A 301 -1.71 7.32 20.56
CA LEU A 301 -1.94 7.82 19.20
C LEU A 301 -2.90 9.01 19.13
N SER A 302 -3.93 9.06 19.98
CA SER A 302 -4.97 10.10 19.94
C SER A 302 -4.45 11.53 20.16
N ARG A 303 -3.28 11.65 20.82
CA ARG A 303 -2.64 12.91 21.20
C ARG A 303 -1.67 13.44 20.14
N LEU A 304 -1.40 12.67 19.08
CA LEU A 304 -0.41 13.02 18.06
C LEU A 304 -1.01 13.86 16.94
N ASP A 305 -0.16 14.66 16.29
CA ASP A 305 -0.49 15.34 15.05
C ASP A 305 -0.48 14.37 13.85
N GLU A 306 -1.42 14.58 12.92
CA GLU A 306 -1.58 13.74 11.73
C GLU A 306 -0.36 13.79 10.80
N ASN A 307 0.17 14.99 10.54
CA ASN A 307 1.32 15.14 9.65
C ASN A 307 2.57 14.55 10.28
N PHE A 308 2.72 14.72 11.59
CA PHE A 308 3.78 14.08 12.35
C PHE A 308 3.72 12.56 12.21
N LEU A 309 2.58 11.93 12.51
CA LEU A 309 2.43 10.48 12.43
C LEU A 309 2.63 9.97 10.99
N ALA A 310 2.09 10.67 10.00
CA ALA A 310 2.26 10.33 8.59
C ALA A 310 3.73 10.32 8.16
N LYS A 311 4.50 11.33 8.61
CA LYS A 311 5.92 11.49 8.28
C LYS A 311 6.81 10.52 9.07
N ARG A 312 6.61 10.41 10.39
CA ARG A 312 7.43 9.57 11.28
C ARG A 312 7.28 8.08 10.99
N CYS A 313 6.06 7.63 10.67
CA CYS A 313 5.77 6.21 10.47
C CYS A 313 5.50 5.83 9.00
N GLY A 314 5.63 6.76 8.06
CA GLY A 314 5.44 6.49 6.62
C GLY A 314 4.00 6.10 6.23
N LEU A 315 3.01 6.44 7.06
CA LEU A 315 1.62 5.99 6.91
C LEU A 315 0.89 6.63 5.72
N GLY A 316 1.32 7.82 5.29
CA GLY A 316 0.61 8.63 4.30
C GLY A 316 -0.82 8.93 4.75
N TYR A 317 -1.80 8.75 3.86
CA TYR A 317 -3.22 9.00 4.15
C TYR A 317 -3.78 8.15 5.32
N ARG A 318 -3.11 7.05 5.69
CA ARG A 318 -3.56 6.17 6.79
C ARG A 318 -3.40 6.84 8.16
N ALA A 319 -2.51 7.81 8.29
CA ALA A 319 -2.30 8.52 9.57
C ALA A 319 -3.61 9.14 10.09
N SER A 320 -4.35 9.84 9.21
CA SER A 320 -5.64 10.43 9.57
C SER A 320 -6.62 9.39 10.12
N ARG A 321 -6.73 8.25 9.44
CA ARG A 321 -7.64 7.16 9.80
C ARG A 321 -7.27 6.54 11.15
N VAL A 322 -5.97 6.29 11.36
CA VAL A 322 -5.45 5.74 12.62
C VAL A 322 -5.69 6.69 13.79
N ILE A 323 -5.45 8.00 13.61
CA ILE A 323 -5.70 9.00 14.65
C ILE A 323 -7.21 9.11 14.95
N LYS A 324 -8.07 9.19 13.93
CA LYS A 324 -9.52 9.26 14.14
C LYS A 324 -10.08 8.02 14.83
N LEU A 325 -9.56 6.83 14.50
CA LEU A 325 -9.90 5.59 15.19
C LEU A 325 -9.48 5.67 16.65
N ALA A 326 -8.23 6.08 16.93
CA ALA A 326 -7.72 6.24 18.29
C ALA A 326 -8.56 7.22 19.12
N GLN A 327 -8.87 8.39 18.56
CA GLN A 327 -9.76 9.39 19.16
C GLN A 327 -11.16 8.84 19.41
N GLY A 328 -11.74 8.13 18.43
CA GLY A 328 -13.05 7.50 18.58
C GLY A 328 -13.11 6.49 19.73
N VAL A 329 -12.03 5.75 19.96
CA VAL A 329 -11.92 4.83 21.11
C VAL A 329 -11.77 5.60 22.43
N VAL A 330 -10.87 6.59 22.49
CA VAL A 330 -10.62 7.38 23.71
C VAL A 330 -11.85 8.20 24.13
N GLU A 331 -12.59 8.74 23.16
CA GLU A 331 -13.82 9.50 23.39
C GLU A 331 -15.04 8.60 23.69
N GLY A 332 -14.88 7.28 23.64
CA GLY A 332 -15.96 6.31 23.87
C GLY A 332 -16.97 6.18 22.72
N ARG A 333 -16.73 6.84 21.57
CA ARG A 333 -17.55 6.68 20.35
C ARG A 333 -17.43 5.28 19.74
N ILE A 334 -16.30 4.60 19.95
CA ILE A 334 -16.02 3.24 19.49
C ILE A 334 -15.72 2.38 20.71
N GLN A 335 -16.69 1.56 21.09
CA GLN A 335 -16.60 0.71 22.28
C GLN A 335 -16.06 -0.68 21.91
N LEU A 336 -14.74 -0.84 21.98
CA LEU A 336 -14.05 -2.07 21.53
C LEU A 336 -14.54 -3.34 22.26
N ARG A 337 -14.78 -3.26 23.57
CA ARG A 337 -15.27 -4.41 24.36
C ARG A 337 -16.66 -4.84 23.91
N GLU A 338 -17.56 -3.90 23.61
CA GLU A 338 -18.89 -4.21 23.13
C GLU A 338 -18.83 -4.91 21.76
N LEU A 339 -18.00 -4.40 20.84
CA LEU A 339 -17.80 -5.04 19.54
C LEU A 339 -17.33 -6.49 19.67
N GLU A 340 -16.44 -6.79 20.61
CA GLU A 340 -15.97 -8.17 20.82
C GLU A 340 -17.01 -9.04 21.53
N CYS A 341 -17.71 -8.53 22.54
CA CYS A 341 -18.74 -9.28 23.27
C CYS A 341 -19.97 -9.60 22.41
N GLU A 342 -20.35 -8.72 21.48
CA GLU A 342 -21.45 -8.94 20.54
C GLU A 342 -21.17 -10.07 19.53
N SER A 343 -19.94 -10.56 19.43
CA SER A 343 -19.53 -11.66 18.52
C SER A 343 -20.03 -13.05 18.94
N GLY A 344 -20.90 -13.17 19.95
CA GLY A 344 -21.15 -14.40 20.71
C GLY A 344 -21.46 -15.65 19.88
N THR A 345 -22.41 -15.59 18.96
CA THR A 345 -22.84 -16.76 18.16
C THR A 345 -22.05 -16.96 16.88
N LEU A 346 -21.11 -16.06 16.55
CA LEU A 346 -20.36 -16.00 15.29
C LEU A 346 -21.20 -16.41 14.07
N SER A 347 -22.46 -15.99 13.99
CA SER A 347 -23.32 -16.34 12.87
C SER A 347 -23.11 -15.38 11.70
N LEU A 348 -23.58 -15.74 10.50
CA LEU A 348 -23.59 -14.81 9.37
C LEU A 348 -24.42 -13.55 9.66
N SER A 349 -25.51 -13.66 10.43
CA SER A 349 -26.29 -12.49 10.85
C SER A 349 -25.50 -11.56 11.77
N ASP A 350 -24.69 -12.11 12.68
CA ASP A 350 -23.84 -11.31 13.56
C ASP A 350 -22.69 -10.66 12.78
N TYR A 351 -22.16 -11.36 11.78
CA TYR A 351 -21.19 -10.81 10.83
C TYR A 351 -21.77 -9.56 10.15
N ASP A 352 -22.96 -9.64 9.57
CA ASP A 352 -23.56 -8.53 8.83
C ASP A 352 -23.79 -7.31 9.74
N LYS A 353 -24.34 -7.53 10.94
CA LYS A 353 -24.56 -6.47 11.94
C LYS A 353 -23.26 -5.79 12.36
N LEU A 354 -22.22 -6.56 12.67
CA LEU A 354 -20.93 -6.00 13.06
C LEU A 354 -20.24 -5.32 11.87
N ALA A 355 -20.33 -5.88 10.66
CA ALA A 355 -19.81 -5.26 9.45
C ALA A 355 -20.48 -3.92 9.15
N GLU A 356 -21.78 -3.76 9.41
CA GLU A 356 -22.47 -2.47 9.33
C GLU A 356 -21.93 -1.47 10.35
N LYS A 357 -21.75 -1.88 11.62
CA LYS A 357 -21.15 -1.01 12.66
C LYS A 357 -19.73 -0.58 12.29
N LEU A 358 -18.91 -1.51 11.80
CA LEU A 358 -17.53 -1.25 11.40
C LEU A 358 -17.45 -0.32 10.18
N ARG A 359 -18.36 -0.44 9.21
CA ARG A 359 -18.40 0.41 7.99
C ARG A 359 -18.61 1.90 8.28
N VAL A 360 -19.13 2.26 9.45
CA VAL A 360 -19.30 3.66 9.87
C VAL A 360 -17.96 4.30 10.27
N ILE A 361 -16.95 3.48 10.60
CA ILE A 361 -15.63 3.96 11.01
C ILE A 361 -14.85 4.46 9.78
N ASP A 362 -14.27 5.66 9.87
CA ASP A 362 -13.49 6.25 8.77
C ASP A 362 -12.33 5.32 8.36
N GLY A 363 -12.27 4.98 7.07
CA GLY A 363 -11.28 4.07 6.52
C GLY A 363 -11.64 2.59 6.53
N PHE A 364 -12.81 2.20 7.05
CA PHE A 364 -13.25 0.80 7.08
C PHE A 364 -14.10 0.47 5.86
N GLY A 365 -13.43 0.10 4.76
CA GLY A 365 -14.07 -0.48 3.59
C GLY A 365 -14.42 -1.97 3.78
N PRO A 366 -15.03 -2.62 2.77
CA PRO A 366 -15.38 -4.04 2.82
C PRO A 366 -14.18 -4.94 3.17
N PHE A 367 -13.02 -4.70 2.54
CA PHE A 367 -11.79 -5.45 2.81
C PHE A 367 -11.31 -5.30 4.26
N THR A 368 -11.27 -4.08 4.78
CA THR A 368 -10.85 -3.81 6.16
C THR A 368 -11.81 -4.44 7.16
N CYS A 369 -13.13 -4.30 6.94
CA CYS A 369 -14.14 -4.92 7.79
C CYS A 369 -14.01 -6.44 7.83
N ALA A 370 -13.86 -7.07 6.66
CA ALA A 370 -13.70 -8.53 6.57
C ALA A 370 -12.45 -9.02 7.31
N ASN A 371 -11.31 -8.33 7.19
CA ASN A 371 -10.09 -8.68 7.93
C ASN A 371 -10.26 -8.50 9.46
N VAL A 372 -10.90 -7.42 9.90
CA VAL A 372 -11.16 -7.20 11.34
C VAL A 372 -12.09 -8.27 11.91
N LEU A 373 -13.15 -8.63 11.18
CA LEU A 373 -14.08 -9.69 11.59
C LEU A 373 -13.41 -11.08 11.54
N MET A 374 -12.52 -11.32 10.58
CA MET A 374 -11.65 -12.50 10.59
C MET A 374 -10.79 -12.54 11.86
N CYS A 375 -10.16 -11.43 12.25
CA CYS A 375 -9.46 -11.34 13.52
C CYS A 375 -10.42 -11.65 14.69
N MET A 376 -11.68 -11.24 14.64
CA MET A 376 -12.69 -11.57 15.66
C MET A 376 -13.16 -13.04 15.63
N GLY A 377 -12.78 -13.82 14.61
CA GLY A 377 -13.08 -15.26 14.48
C GLY A 377 -14.18 -15.58 13.46
N PHE A 378 -14.68 -14.60 12.73
CA PHE A 378 -15.63 -14.83 11.66
C PHE A 378 -14.92 -15.35 10.41
N ASN A 379 -15.17 -16.61 10.05
CA ASN A 379 -14.54 -17.26 8.90
C ASN A 379 -15.48 -17.39 7.68
N HIS A 380 -16.67 -16.79 7.74
CA HIS A 380 -17.71 -16.87 6.71
C HIS A 380 -17.32 -16.14 5.43
N VAL A 381 -16.59 -15.04 5.58
CA VAL A 381 -16.28 -14.10 4.49
C VAL A 381 -14.77 -14.04 4.28
N ILE A 382 -14.37 -14.22 3.03
CA ILE A 382 -12.98 -14.11 2.60
C ILE A 382 -12.70 -12.62 2.30
N PRO A 383 -11.69 -12.00 2.95
CA PRO A 383 -11.29 -10.63 2.66
C PRO A 383 -10.66 -10.52 1.27
N ALA A 384 -11.49 -10.34 0.25
CA ALA A 384 -11.06 -10.36 -1.15
C ALA A 384 -10.23 -9.13 -1.55
N ASP A 385 -9.09 -9.39 -2.19
CA ASP A 385 -8.13 -8.39 -2.67
C ASP A 385 -7.41 -8.85 -3.96
N SER A 386 -6.36 -8.13 -4.35
CA SER A 386 -5.55 -8.47 -5.53
C SER A 386 -4.86 -9.83 -5.40
N GLU A 387 -4.49 -10.24 -4.19
CA GLU A 387 -3.89 -11.55 -3.93
C GLU A 387 -4.93 -12.68 -4.05
N THR A 388 -6.16 -12.42 -3.62
CA THR A 388 -7.30 -13.32 -3.82
C THR A 388 -7.57 -13.53 -5.31
N VAL A 389 -7.54 -12.46 -6.11
CA VAL A 389 -7.67 -12.57 -7.58
C VAL A 389 -6.53 -13.40 -8.18
N ARG A 390 -5.29 -13.18 -7.75
CA ARG A 390 -4.12 -13.95 -8.20
C ARG A 390 -4.31 -15.44 -7.89
N HIS A 391 -4.71 -15.77 -6.68
CA HIS A 391 -4.92 -17.15 -6.24
C HIS A 391 -5.98 -17.86 -7.08
N LEU A 392 -7.14 -17.23 -7.27
CA LEU A 392 -8.21 -17.80 -8.08
C LEU A 392 -7.78 -18.02 -9.54
N LYS A 393 -6.99 -17.10 -10.10
CA LYS A 393 -6.44 -17.24 -11.46
C LYS A 393 -5.41 -18.36 -11.56
N GLN A 394 -4.44 -18.41 -10.65
CA GLN A 394 -3.28 -19.31 -10.77
C GLN A 394 -3.55 -20.72 -10.26
N VAL A 395 -4.32 -20.86 -9.18
CA VAL A 395 -4.57 -22.15 -8.51
C VAL A 395 -5.87 -22.77 -9.00
N HIS A 396 -6.90 -21.95 -9.24
CA HIS A 396 -8.23 -22.45 -9.63
C HIS A 396 -8.56 -22.23 -11.11
N ALA A 397 -7.63 -21.69 -11.90
CA ALA A 397 -7.82 -21.37 -13.32
C ALA A 397 -9.09 -20.55 -13.61
N LYS A 398 -9.51 -19.69 -12.67
CA LYS A 398 -10.70 -18.84 -12.80
C LYS A 398 -10.35 -17.52 -13.46
N CYS A 399 -11.19 -17.11 -14.41
CA CYS A 399 -11.11 -15.78 -15.03
C CYS A 399 -11.82 -14.74 -14.13
N THR A 400 -11.32 -14.60 -12.89
CA THR A 400 -11.94 -13.80 -11.84
C THR A 400 -11.69 -12.30 -12.03
N SER A 401 -12.76 -11.51 -11.87
CA SER A 401 -12.76 -10.04 -11.85
C SER A 401 -13.37 -9.52 -10.54
N ALA A 402 -13.28 -8.20 -10.29
CA ALA A 402 -13.92 -7.57 -9.13
C ALA A 402 -15.44 -7.83 -9.06
N ARG A 403 -16.11 -8.13 -10.18
CA ARG A 403 -17.55 -8.42 -10.22
C ARG A 403 -17.88 -9.89 -9.96
N THR A 404 -16.98 -10.81 -10.30
CA THR A 404 -17.22 -12.25 -10.21
C THR A 404 -16.58 -12.89 -8.98
N ILE A 405 -15.65 -12.19 -8.33
CA ILE A 405 -14.85 -12.73 -7.23
C ILE A 405 -15.68 -13.36 -6.12
N GLN A 406 -16.76 -12.71 -5.70
CA GLN A 406 -17.60 -13.26 -4.64
C GLN A 406 -18.28 -14.56 -5.06
N GLN A 407 -18.74 -14.64 -6.31
CA GLN A 407 -19.37 -15.85 -6.85
C GLN A 407 -18.36 -16.99 -7.01
N ASP A 408 -17.15 -16.67 -7.50
CA ASP A 408 -16.08 -17.65 -7.67
C ASP A 408 -15.65 -18.23 -6.30
N LEU A 409 -15.51 -17.37 -5.29
CA LEU A 409 -15.20 -17.78 -3.93
C LEU A 409 -16.29 -18.66 -3.34
N GLU A 410 -17.57 -18.31 -3.52
CA GLU A 410 -18.69 -19.13 -3.04
C GLU A 410 -18.73 -20.49 -3.73
N ASN A 411 -18.50 -20.53 -5.05
CA ASN A 411 -18.49 -21.78 -5.82
C ASN A 411 -17.38 -22.75 -5.37
N ILE A 412 -16.22 -22.23 -4.94
CA ILE A 412 -15.06 -23.04 -4.56
C ILE A 412 -15.09 -23.38 -3.07
N TYR A 413 -15.29 -22.38 -2.23
CA TYR A 413 -15.13 -22.47 -0.78
C TYR A 413 -16.45 -22.54 -0.01
N GLY A 414 -17.60 -22.25 -0.64
CA GLY A 414 -18.92 -22.27 0.03
C GLY A 414 -19.25 -23.61 0.70
N LYS A 415 -18.74 -24.72 0.15
CA LYS A 415 -18.85 -26.06 0.77
C LYS A 415 -18.21 -26.18 2.16
N TYR A 416 -17.35 -25.23 2.53
CA TYR A 416 -16.69 -25.20 3.83
C TYR A 416 -17.41 -24.29 4.84
N ALA A 417 -18.60 -23.77 4.55
CA ALA A 417 -19.35 -22.95 5.49
C ALA A 417 -19.48 -23.58 6.89
N PRO A 418 -19.20 -22.85 7.99
CA PRO A 418 -18.87 -21.41 8.08
C PRO A 418 -17.37 -21.05 8.03
N PHE A 419 -16.51 -21.96 7.56
CA PHE A 419 -15.05 -21.89 7.59
C PHE A 419 -14.41 -21.55 6.23
N GLN A 420 -15.13 -20.86 5.33
CA GLN A 420 -14.65 -20.52 3.99
C GLN A 420 -13.27 -19.85 4.01
N PHE A 421 -13.06 -18.90 4.91
CA PHE A 421 -11.78 -18.22 5.08
C PHE A 421 -10.65 -19.17 5.48
N LEU A 422 -10.88 -20.12 6.40
CA LEU A 422 -9.83 -21.04 6.84
C LEU A 422 -9.39 -21.97 5.71
N ALA A 423 -10.33 -22.48 4.93
CA ALA A 423 -10.02 -23.31 3.76
C ALA A 423 -9.24 -22.53 2.70
N PHE A 424 -9.73 -21.34 2.34
CA PHE A 424 -9.05 -20.42 1.41
C PHE A 424 -7.63 -20.08 1.90
N TRP A 425 -7.51 -19.70 3.17
CA TRP A 425 -6.23 -19.26 3.71
C TRP A 425 -5.22 -20.40 3.80
N LEU A 426 -5.65 -21.63 4.08
CA LEU A 426 -4.76 -22.79 4.07
C LEU A 426 -4.12 -23.00 2.68
N GLU A 427 -4.90 -22.91 1.60
CA GLU A 427 -4.35 -23.03 0.24
C GLU A 427 -3.37 -21.91 -0.09
N ILE A 428 -3.72 -20.67 0.28
CA ILE A 428 -2.82 -19.52 0.14
C ILE A 428 -1.52 -19.78 0.90
N TRP A 429 -1.62 -20.18 2.16
CA TRP A 429 -0.48 -20.41 3.05
C TRP A 429 0.44 -21.52 2.52
N ASP A 430 -0.14 -22.62 2.06
CA ASP A 430 0.59 -23.73 1.45
C ASP A 430 1.33 -23.27 0.19
N PHE A 431 0.68 -22.48 -0.67
CA PHE A 431 1.32 -21.90 -1.84
C PHE A 431 2.52 -21.02 -1.46
N TYR A 432 2.41 -20.21 -0.40
CA TYR A 432 3.53 -19.41 0.10
C TYR A 432 4.67 -20.28 0.65
N GLU A 433 4.37 -21.30 1.44
CA GLU A 433 5.39 -22.22 1.99
C GLU A 433 6.10 -23.03 0.89
N GLU A 434 5.40 -23.40 -0.18
CA GLU A 434 6.00 -24.06 -1.35
C GLU A 434 7.01 -23.15 -2.08
N ARG A 435 6.74 -21.83 -2.12
CA ARG A 435 7.55 -20.85 -2.85
C ARG A 435 8.74 -20.33 -2.04
N PHE A 436 8.52 -20.04 -0.76
CA PHE A 436 9.50 -19.36 0.08
C PHE A 436 10.12 -20.28 1.15
N GLY A 437 9.69 -21.54 1.20
CA GLY A 437 9.99 -22.45 2.30
C GLY A 437 9.06 -22.22 3.48
N LYS A 438 9.18 -23.09 4.50
CA LYS A 438 8.34 -23.01 5.70
C LYS A 438 8.50 -21.65 6.39
N LEU A 439 7.39 -20.93 6.49
CA LEU A 439 7.38 -19.57 7.03
C LEU A 439 7.74 -19.54 8.52
N SER A 440 7.47 -20.64 9.25
CA SER A 440 7.81 -20.82 10.66
C SER A 440 9.28 -21.13 10.94
N GLU A 441 10.06 -21.44 9.89
CA GLU A 441 11.51 -21.69 9.96
C GLU A 441 12.30 -20.48 9.40
N MET A 442 11.60 -19.47 8.86
CA MET A 442 12.20 -18.31 8.20
C MET A 442 12.65 -17.25 9.22
N ALA A 443 13.82 -16.67 8.98
CA ALA A 443 14.33 -15.55 9.77
C ALA A 443 13.49 -14.28 9.58
N HIS A 444 13.33 -13.49 10.65
CA HIS A 444 12.53 -12.26 10.66
C HIS A 444 12.93 -11.27 9.55
N SER A 445 14.24 -11.12 9.27
CA SER A 445 14.76 -10.23 8.24
C SER A 445 14.29 -10.59 6.81
N SER A 446 13.83 -11.83 6.62
CA SER A 446 13.37 -12.35 5.33
C SER A 446 11.87 -12.15 5.10
N TYR A 447 11.05 -11.76 6.08
CA TYR A 447 9.60 -11.62 5.87
C TYR A 447 9.22 -10.63 4.77
N LYS A 448 10.05 -9.61 4.53
CA LYS A 448 9.88 -8.65 3.43
C LYS A 448 9.96 -9.30 2.04
N VAL A 449 10.51 -10.49 1.90
CA VAL A 449 10.63 -11.16 0.59
C VAL A 449 9.32 -11.86 0.19
N ILE A 450 8.39 -12.04 1.12
CA ILE A 450 7.10 -12.72 0.92
C ILE A 450 6.14 -11.73 0.23
N THR A 451 6.36 -11.49 -1.05
CA THR A 451 5.53 -10.63 -1.88
C THR A 451 5.33 -11.24 -3.25
N ALA A 452 4.19 -10.97 -3.87
CA ALA A 452 3.88 -11.36 -5.24
C ALA A 452 4.99 -10.98 -6.24
N ALA A 453 5.70 -9.87 -6.00
CA ALA A 453 6.82 -9.45 -6.84
C ALA A 453 7.97 -10.47 -6.92
N ASN A 454 8.17 -11.24 -5.84
CA ASN A 454 9.24 -12.23 -5.69
C ASN A 454 8.77 -13.67 -6.00
N MET A 455 7.51 -13.85 -6.41
CA MET A 455 6.98 -15.16 -6.79
C MET A 455 7.35 -15.56 -8.23
N ARG A 456 8.03 -14.69 -8.99
CA ARG A 456 8.39 -14.87 -10.40
C ARG A 456 9.67 -15.68 -10.64
N GLY A 457 9.82 -16.80 -9.92
CA GLY A 457 10.87 -17.81 -10.16
C GLY A 457 10.25 -19.15 -10.54
N GLU A 458 11.00 -19.99 -11.28
CA GLU A 458 10.53 -21.28 -11.81
C GLU A 458 9.79 -22.10 -10.75
N ALA A 459 8.52 -22.42 -11.04
CA ALA A 459 7.77 -23.37 -10.25
C ALA A 459 8.52 -24.72 -10.28
N ARG A 460 9.01 -25.19 -9.14
CA ARG A 460 9.37 -26.60 -9.00
C ARG A 460 8.12 -27.41 -9.30
N LYS A 461 8.10 -28.11 -10.43
CA LYS A 461 7.06 -29.09 -10.79
C LYS A 461 6.92 -30.08 -9.62
N GLY A 462 5.84 -29.98 -8.85
CA GLY A 462 5.62 -30.84 -7.70
C GLY A 462 4.19 -30.82 -7.18
N LYS A 463 3.40 -31.80 -7.64
CA LYS A 463 2.22 -32.40 -6.95
C LYS A 463 1.00 -31.51 -6.67
N TYR A 464 0.42 -30.92 -7.71
CA TYR A 464 -1.04 -30.91 -7.83
C TYR A 464 -1.40 -31.43 -9.21
N GLN A 465 -1.82 -32.70 -9.26
CA GLN A 465 -2.43 -33.26 -10.48
C GLN A 465 -3.85 -32.70 -10.58
N ALA A 466 -3.98 -31.58 -11.31
CA ALA A 466 -5.25 -31.22 -11.92
C ALA A 466 -5.32 -31.94 -13.28
N SER A 467 -6.35 -32.76 -13.43
CA SER A 467 -6.72 -33.44 -14.66
C SER A 467 -6.93 -32.46 -15.82
N ASP A 468 -6.22 -32.72 -16.92
CA ASP A 468 -6.57 -32.49 -18.32
C ASP A 468 -7.43 -31.27 -18.68
N ALA A 469 -6.75 -30.15 -18.99
CA ALA A 469 -6.91 -29.34 -20.21
C ALA A 469 -5.94 -28.15 -20.15
N ILE A 470 -4.79 -28.26 -20.83
CA ILE A 470 -3.83 -27.15 -20.97
C ILE A 470 -4.37 -26.17 -22.01
N ALA A 471 -4.78 -24.98 -21.57
CA ALA A 471 -4.80 -23.80 -22.42
C ALA A 471 -3.45 -23.08 -22.28
N GLU A 472 -2.80 -22.79 -23.41
CA GLU A 472 -1.52 -22.06 -23.52
C GLU A 472 -1.54 -20.73 -22.73
N PRO A 473 -0.41 -20.27 -22.16
CA PRO A 473 -0.33 -18.98 -21.49
C PRO A 473 -0.57 -17.83 -22.49
N ASN A 474 -1.65 -17.07 -22.31
CA ASN A 474 -2.03 -15.98 -23.21
C ASN A 474 -0.94 -14.88 -23.26
N LYS A 475 -0.37 -14.65 -24.45
CA LYS A 475 0.57 -13.56 -24.77
C LYS A 475 -0.16 -12.20 -24.68
N LEU A 476 0.47 -11.18 -24.08
CA LEU A 476 -0.03 -9.80 -24.07
C LEU A 476 -0.32 -9.33 -25.50
N LYS A 477 -1.39 -8.57 -25.73
CA LYS A 477 -1.70 -8.00 -27.05
C LYS A 477 -1.86 -6.49 -26.94
N LEU A 478 -1.08 -5.73 -27.70
CA LEU A 478 -1.18 -4.29 -27.77
C LEU A 478 -1.78 -3.88 -29.11
N PHE A 479 -3.05 -3.45 -29.10
CA PHE A 479 -3.63 -2.73 -30.21
C PHE A 479 -3.02 -1.33 -30.23
N SER A 480 -2.27 -1.05 -31.28
CA SER A 480 -1.41 0.12 -31.40
C SER A 480 -1.54 0.73 -32.79
N TYR A 481 -1.19 2.01 -32.88
CA TYR A 481 -0.96 2.68 -34.16
C TYR A 481 0.44 3.28 -34.14
N TRP A 482 1.22 3.06 -35.20
CA TRP A 482 2.64 3.45 -35.27
C TRP A 482 2.86 4.92 -34.88
N ARG A 483 1.97 5.81 -35.35
CA ARG A 483 2.05 7.27 -35.18
C ARG A 483 1.32 7.83 -33.96
N SER A 484 0.73 6.99 -33.12
CA SER A 484 0.00 7.44 -31.92
C SER A 484 0.97 7.71 -30.77
N SER A 485 1.00 8.94 -30.25
CA SER A 485 1.79 9.30 -29.07
C SER A 485 1.34 8.56 -27.82
N CYS A 486 0.03 8.31 -27.67
CA CYS A 486 -0.52 7.49 -26.60
C CYS A 486 -0.08 6.02 -26.69
N SER A 487 0.07 5.48 -27.90
CA SER A 487 0.57 4.11 -28.10
C SER A 487 2.08 4.06 -27.86
N CYS A 488 2.82 5.05 -28.34
CA CYS A 488 4.26 5.16 -28.16
C CYS A 488 4.67 5.11 -26.69
N ARG A 489 4.01 5.88 -25.81
CA ARG A 489 4.33 5.85 -24.37
C ARG A 489 4.12 4.49 -23.72
N VAL A 490 3.11 3.73 -24.15
CA VAL A 490 2.87 2.36 -23.67
C VAL A 490 3.95 1.40 -24.18
N ARG A 491 4.37 1.52 -25.44
CA ARG A 491 5.49 0.74 -26.00
C ARG A 491 6.79 0.98 -25.23
N ILE A 492 7.11 2.25 -24.94
CA ILE A 492 8.28 2.61 -24.12
C ILE A 492 8.23 1.89 -22.78
N ALA A 493 7.08 1.93 -22.09
CA ALA A 493 6.91 1.29 -20.79
C ALA A 493 7.05 -0.24 -20.85
N LEU A 494 6.46 -0.89 -21.84
CA LEU A 494 6.59 -2.34 -22.05
C LEU A 494 8.05 -2.72 -22.30
N ASN A 495 8.76 -1.95 -23.14
CA ASN A 495 10.17 -2.17 -23.44
C ASN A 495 11.07 -1.96 -22.22
N LEU A 496 10.85 -0.90 -21.43
CA LEU A 496 11.58 -0.64 -20.18
C LEU A 496 11.38 -1.75 -19.15
N LYS A 497 10.22 -2.42 -19.17
CA LYS A 497 9.88 -3.53 -18.28
C LYS A 497 10.30 -4.90 -18.82
N GLY A 498 10.77 -4.97 -20.06
CA GLY A 498 11.10 -6.24 -20.72
C GLY A 498 9.89 -7.17 -20.89
N LEU A 499 8.69 -6.62 -21.09
CA LEU A 499 7.46 -7.39 -21.29
C LEU A 499 7.25 -7.69 -22.77
N ASP A 500 7.19 -8.97 -23.13
CA ASP A 500 6.85 -9.40 -24.49
C ASP A 500 5.36 -9.23 -24.76
N TYR A 501 5.03 -8.70 -25.94
CA TYR A 501 3.66 -8.53 -26.39
C TYR A 501 3.52 -8.76 -27.90
N GLU A 502 2.33 -9.17 -28.32
CA GLU A 502 1.87 -9.17 -29.70
C GLU A 502 1.42 -7.76 -30.08
N TYR A 503 2.06 -7.19 -31.10
CA TYR A 503 1.67 -5.91 -31.66
C TYR A 503 0.53 -6.11 -32.68
N ILE A 504 -0.62 -5.49 -32.45
CA ILE A 504 -1.76 -5.52 -33.36
C ILE A 504 -1.98 -4.12 -33.92
N ALA A 505 -1.78 -3.96 -35.22
CA ALA A 505 -1.93 -2.67 -35.89
C ALA A 505 -3.41 -2.27 -36.03
N VAL A 506 -3.72 -1.01 -35.74
CA VAL A 506 -5.04 -0.40 -35.98
C VAL A 506 -4.84 0.87 -36.81
N ASN A 507 -5.24 0.84 -38.08
CA ASN A 507 -5.03 1.94 -39.01
C ASN A 507 -6.06 3.06 -38.80
N LEU A 508 -5.63 4.14 -38.15
CA LEU A 508 -6.50 5.27 -37.83
C LEU A 508 -6.97 6.06 -39.05
N LEU A 509 -6.20 6.06 -40.15
CA LEU A 509 -6.56 6.76 -41.39
C LEU A 509 -7.64 6.02 -42.17
N LYS A 510 -7.65 4.68 -42.08
CA LYS A 510 -8.71 3.83 -42.64
C LYS A 510 -9.95 3.74 -41.74
N GLY A 511 -9.90 4.32 -40.54
CA GLY A 511 -11.02 4.31 -39.59
C GLY A 511 -11.24 2.98 -38.88
N GLU A 512 -10.24 2.08 -38.83
CA GLU A 512 -10.36 0.74 -38.23
C GLU A 512 -10.73 0.77 -36.74
N GLN A 513 -10.38 1.87 -36.04
CA GLN A 513 -10.78 2.13 -34.66
C GLN A 513 -12.29 2.37 -34.48
N LYS A 514 -13.03 2.56 -35.58
CA LYS A 514 -14.50 2.67 -35.58
C LYS A 514 -15.19 1.37 -35.99
N SER A 515 -14.44 0.30 -36.26
CA SER A 515 -15.01 -1.00 -36.58
C SER A 515 -15.82 -1.55 -35.38
N PRO A 516 -16.92 -2.28 -35.63
CA PRO A 516 -17.68 -2.92 -34.56
C PRO A 516 -16.82 -3.84 -33.67
N GLU A 517 -15.80 -4.47 -34.25
CA GLU A 517 -14.86 -5.36 -33.55
C GLU A 517 -13.96 -4.57 -32.59
N PHE A 518 -13.42 -3.43 -33.02
CA PHE A 518 -12.57 -2.60 -32.17
C PHE A 518 -13.37 -1.83 -31.12
N LEU A 519 -14.57 -1.35 -31.44
CA LEU A 519 -15.43 -0.63 -30.49
C LEU A 519 -15.88 -1.50 -29.31
N LYS A 520 -15.92 -2.82 -29.46
CA LYS A 520 -16.11 -3.76 -28.34
C LYS A 520 -14.94 -3.73 -27.35
N LEU A 521 -13.73 -3.43 -27.82
CA LEU A 521 -12.52 -3.32 -26.99
C LEU A 521 -12.39 -1.92 -26.38
N ASN A 522 -12.68 -0.87 -27.16
CA ASN A 522 -12.69 0.50 -26.69
C ASN A 522 -13.89 1.27 -27.28
N PRO A 523 -14.96 1.51 -26.49
CA PRO A 523 -16.14 2.23 -26.96
C PRO A 523 -15.86 3.66 -27.44
N LEU A 524 -14.75 4.26 -27.02
CA LEU A 524 -14.32 5.59 -27.48
C LEU A 524 -13.61 5.57 -28.84
N GLY A 525 -13.29 4.38 -29.37
CA GLY A 525 -12.58 4.23 -30.64
C GLY A 525 -11.17 4.82 -30.62
N LEU A 526 -10.45 4.70 -29.49
CA LEU A 526 -9.09 5.22 -29.32
C LEU A 526 -8.07 4.09 -29.16
N VAL A 527 -6.83 4.38 -29.55
CA VAL A 527 -5.65 3.53 -29.29
C VAL A 527 -4.72 4.24 -28.30
N PRO A 528 -3.94 3.52 -27.48
CA PRO A 528 -3.76 2.07 -27.45
C PRO A 528 -4.84 1.32 -26.67
N VAL A 529 -4.94 0.02 -26.93
CA VAL A 529 -5.64 -0.94 -26.06
C VAL A 529 -4.68 -2.08 -25.73
N LEU A 530 -4.46 -2.33 -24.45
CA LEU A 530 -3.69 -3.49 -23.99
C LEU A 530 -4.66 -4.58 -23.55
N ILE A 531 -4.48 -5.78 -24.09
CA ILE A 531 -5.15 -6.99 -23.66
C ILE A 531 -4.14 -7.88 -22.92
N ASP A 532 -4.49 -8.24 -21.70
CA ASP A 532 -3.76 -9.18 -20.85
C ASP A 532 -4.73 -10.27 -20.36
N GLY A 533 -4.71 -11.42 -21.04
CA GLY A 533 -5.75 -12.45 -20.90
C GLY A 533 -7.13 -11.88 -21.25
N ASP A 534 -8.05 -11.89 -20.28
CA ASP A 534 -9.39 -11.30 -20.43
C ASP A 534 -9.47 -9.82 -20.03
N THR A 535 -8.36 -9.23 -19.56
CA THR A 535 -8.32 -7.82 -19.15
C THR A 535 -8.10 -6.95 -20.37
N VAL A 536 -9.00 -6.00 -20.61
CA VAL A 536 -8.86 -5.01 -21.67
C VAL A 536 -8.73 -3.63 -21.01
N VAL A 537 -7.58 -2.98 -21.20
CA VAL A 537 -7.34 -1.62 -20.72
C VAL A 537 -7.14 -0.72 -21.93
N SER A 538 -7.97 0.31 -22.06
CA SER A 538 -8.06 1.15 -23.26
C SER A 538 -7.70 2.62 -23.05
N ASP A 539 -7.24 2.97 -21.84
CA ASP A 539 -6.65 4.27 -21.54
C ASP A 539 -5.16 4.13 -21.30
N SER A 540 -4.39 5.01 -21.91
CA SER A 540 -2.95 4.89 -21.95
C SER A 540 -2.27 5.28 -20.62
N LEU A 541 -2.85 6.16 -19.80
CA LEU A 541 -2.37 6.35 -18.43
C LEU A 541 -2.72 5.13 -17.56
N ALA A 542 -3.93 4.60 -17.71
CA ALA A 542 -4.36 3.40 -17.00
C ALA A 542 -3.46 2.20 -17.33
N ILE A 543 -3.10 2.01 -18.60
CA ILE A 543 -2.14 0.98 -19.02
C ILE A 543 -0.78 1.18 -18.35
N LEU A 544 -0.25 2.41 -18.34
CA LEU A 544 1.03 2.72 -17.70
C LEU A 544 1.02 2.44 -16.20
N LEU A 545 -0.07 2.78 -15.51
CA LEU A 545 -0.26 2.48 -14.08
C LEU A 545 -0.37 0.97 -13.83
N ALA A 546 -1.16 0.26 -14.65
CA ALA A 546 -1.34 -1.19 -14.56
C ALA A 546 -0.01 -1.94 -14.71
N ILE A 547 0.78 -1.61 -15.75
CA ILE A 547 2.09 -2.23 -15.99
C ILE A 547 3.11 -1.85 -14.90
N SER A 548 2.96 -0.67 -14.28
CA SER A 548 3.83 -0.21 -13.20
C SER A 548 3.49 -0.79 -11.82
N GLY A 549 2.41 -1.59 -11.71
CA GLY A 549 1.97 -2.23 -10.47
C GLY A 549 1.05 -1.35 -9.59
N GLY A 550 0.45 -0.30 -10.17
CA GLY A 550 -0.63 0.48 -9.55
C GLY A 550 -2.02 -0.05 -9.93
N GLU A 551 -2.95 -0.12 -8.97
CA GLU A 551 -4.32 -0.59 -9.22
C GLU A 551 -5.08 0.35 -10.15
N VAL A 552 -5.65 -0.19 -11.24
CA VAL A 552 -6.69 0.47 -12.03
C VAL A 552 -8.04 -0.07 -11.56
N SER A 553 -8.75 0.73 -10.74
CA SER A 553 -10.09 0.37 -10.27
C SER A 553 -11.11 0.45 -11.41
N SER A 554 -11.94 -0.59 -11.53
CA SER A 554 -12.95 -0.78 -12.59
C SER A 554 -14.22 0.05 -12.41
N THR A 555 -14.17 1.17 -11.68
CA THR A 555 -15.36 1.98 -11.37
C THR A 555 -15.14 3.39 -11.86
N SER A 556 -15.77 3.70 -13.00
CA SER A 556 -15.86 5.02 -13.62
C SER A 556 -14.50 5.68 -13.84
N VAL A 557 -13.94 5.46 -15.03
CA VAL A 557 -13.04 6.44 -15.64
C VAL A 557 -13.87 7.72 -15.84
N VAL A 558 -13.98 8.53 -14.79
CA VAL A 558 -14.07 9.97 -14.98
C VAL A 558 -12.71 10.31 -15.55
N THR A 559 -12.66 10.45 -16.87
CA THR A 559 -11.57 11.12 -17.55
C THR A 559 -11.32 12.43 -16.78
N PRO A 560 -10.19 12.63 -16.09
CA PRO A 560 -9.66 13.98 -16.12
C PRO A 560 -9.46 14.22 -17.60
N GLY A 561 -10.19 15.19 -18.15
CA GLY A 561 -10.23 15.39 -19.59
C GLY A 561 -8.84 15.18 -20.17
N SER A 562 -8.76 14.45 -21.26
CA SER A 562 -7.88 14.78 -22.37
C SER A 562 -8.17 16.23 -22.81
N GLY A 563 -7.95 17.15 -21.88
CA GLY A 563 -8.38 18.54 -21.83
C GLY A 563 -7.17 19.45 -21.66
N ALA A 564 -5.98 18.97 -21.99
CA ALA A 564 -5.35 19.67 -23.10
C ALA A 564 -6.11 19.18 -24.35
N GLU A 565 -7.27 19.78 -24.61
CA GLU A 565 -7.71 19.92 -25.98
C GLU A 565 -6.49 20.51 -26.65
N GLY A 566 -5.84 19.69 -27.50
CA GLY A 566 -5.03 20.29 -28.54
C GLY A 566 -5.90 21.39 -29.14
N PRO A 567 -5.34 22.58 -29.34
CA PRO A 567 -6.11 23.76 -29.72
C PRO A 567 -7.14 23.37 -30.81
N GLU A 568 -8.37 23.88 -30.72
CA GLU A 568 -9.41 23.59 -31.71
C GLU A 568 -8.84 23.88 -33.10
N LEU A 569 -8.73 22.83 -33.92
CA LEU A 569 -8.18 22.93 -35.28
C LEU A 569 -9.07 23.91 -36.05
N PRO A 570 -8.52 25.01 -36.58
CA PRO A 570 -9.30 25.97 -37.35
C PRO A 570 -9.90 25.26 -38.57
N GLU A 571 -11.22 25.29 -38.73
CA GLU A 571 -11.93 24.52 -39.78
C GLU A 571 -11.56 24.92 -41.23
N LYS A 572 -10.77 25.99 -41.43
CA LYS A 572 -10.47 26.57 -42.76
C LYS A 572 -9.10 27.29 -42.83
N LEU A 573 -7.99 26.55 -42.76
CA LEU A 573 -6.66 27.09 -43.06
C LEU A 573 -5.96 26.26 -44.16
N GLY A 574 -5.11 26.92 -44.95
CA GLY A 574 -4.24 26.25 -45.92
C GLY A 574 -3.18 25.37 -45.24
N ALA A 575 -2.54 24.45 -45.97
CA ALA A 575 -1.57 23.51 -45.40
C ALA A 575 -0.39 24.21 -44.67
N ASP A 576 0.13 25.30 -45.24
CA ASP A 576 1.24 26.07 -44.65
C ASP A 576 0.80 26.88 -43.42
N GLU A 577 -0.42 27.42 -43.43
CA GLU A 577 -1.00 28.14 -42.29
C GLU A 577 -1.29 27.19 -41.13
N MET A 578 -1.76 25.96 -41.41
CA MET A 578 -1.94 24.91 -40.42
C MET A 578 -0.61 24.48 -39.79
N LEU A 579 0.45 24.34 -40.59
CA LEU A 579 1.77 23.98 -40.08
C LEU A 579 2.31 25.08 -39.15
N SER A 580 2.26 26.34 -39.57
CA SER A 580 2.70 27.47 -38.75
C SER A 580 1.89 27.58 -37.45
N TRP A 581 0.57 27.37 -37.53
CA TRP A 581 -0.29 27.37 -36.36
C TRP A 581 0.06 26.25 -35.37
N VAL A 582 0.33 25.03 -35.85
CA VAL A 582 0.74 23.91 -34.99
C VAL A 582 2.10 24.18 -34.35
N GLN A 583 3.08 24.67 -35.12
CA GLN A 583 4.40 25.04 -34.61
C GLN A 583 4.31 26.07 -33.49
N ASN A 584 3.49 27.12 -33.67
CA ASN A 584 3.30 28.15 -32.66
C ASN A 584 2.76 27.59 -31.33
N HIS A 585 1.83 26.64 -31.37
CA HIS A 585 1.27 26.02 -30.17
C HIS A 585 2.27 25.08 -29.49
N ILE A 586 3.02 24.30 -30.28
CA ILE A 586 4.09 23.45 -29.75
C ILE A 586 5.15 24.31 -29.07
N ASN A 587 5.61 25.38 -29.73
CA ASN A 587 6.63 26.29 -29.20
C ASN A 587 6.16 26.94 -27.89
N HIS A 588 4.89 27.36 -27.81
CA HIS A 588 4.33 27.89 -26.57
C HIS A 588 4.32 26.87 -25.44
N GLY A 589 3.86 25.64 -25.72
CA GLY A 589 3.85 24.55 -24.73
C GLY A 589 5.26 24.16 -24.27
N PHE A 590 6.21 24.08 -25.19
CA PHE A 590 7.60 23.75 -24.90
C PHE A 590 8.28 24.84 -24.08
N ALA A 591 8.02 26.13 -24.36
CA ALA A 591 8.51 27.23 -23.54
C ALA A 591 8.00 27.17 -22.08
N VAL A 592 6.76 26.70 -21.87
CA VAL A 592 6.22 26.48 -20.51
C VAL A 592 6.88 25.28 -19.84
N LEU A 593 7.08 24.18 -20.57
CA LEU A 593 7.72 22.97 -20.07
C LEU A 593 9.18 23.20 -19.68
N GLU A 594 9.96 23.94 -20.49
CA GLU A 594 11.33 24.36 -20.17
C GLU A 594 11.42 25.03 -18.80
N LYS A 595 10.56 26.04 -18.57
CA LYS A 595 10.50 26.76 -17.28
C LYS A 595 10.05 25.88 -16.12
N LEU A 596 9.15 24.95 -16.37
CA LEU A 596 8.64 24.05 -15.32
C LEU A 596 9.72 23.04 -14.88
N LEU A 597 10.52 22.54 -15.83
CA LEU A 597 11.48 21.46 -15.59
C LEU A 597 12.84 21.96 -15.10
N GLU A 598 13.15 23.25 -15.22
CA GLU A 598 14.43 23.87 -14.82
C GLU A 598 14.91 23.45 -13.41
N LYS A 599 13.98 23.27 -12.46
CA LYS A 599 14.30 22.92 -11.06
C LYS A 599 14.37 21.42 -10.76
N PHE A 600 13.92 20.58 -11.69
CA PHE A 600 13.77 19.13 -11.49
C PHE A 600 14.62 18.29 -12.45
N ALA A 601 15.09 18.90 -13.54
CA ALA A 601 15.84 18.25 -14.59
C ALA A 601 17.16 17.66 -14.07
N GLY A 602 17.39 16.37 -14.34
CA GLY A 602 18.67 15.69 -14.14
C GLY A 602 19.21 15.19 -15.46
N LYS A 603 19.57 13.91 -15.54
CA LYS A 603 19.79 13.21 -16.83
C LYS A 603 18.51 13.15 -17.68
N TYR A 604 17.35 13.04 -17.04
CA TYR A 604 16.02 12.99 -17.64
C TYR A 604 15.10 14.07 -17.01
N ALA A 605 13.82 14.11 -17.37
CA ALA A 605 12.92 15.23 -17.07
C ALA A 605 12.75 15.52 -15.58
N THR A 606 12.81 14.49 -14.72
CA THR A 606 12.61 14.63 -13.26
C THR A 606 13.69 13.92 -12.45
N GLY A 607 14.96 14.08 -12.82
CA GLY A 607 16.11 13.53 -12.13
C GLY A 607 16.98 12.64 -13.02
N ASP A 608 17.74 11.73 -12.40
CA ASP A 608 18.70 10.88 -13.12
C ASP A 608 18.14 9.52 -13.56
N GLU A 609 16.89 9.21 -13.19
CA GLU A 609 16.15 8.02 -13.59
C GLU A 609 14.94 8.38 -14.46
N VAL A 610 14.48 7.41 -15.27
CA VAL A 610 13.31 7.58 -16.15
C VAL A 610 12.03 7.40 -15.35
N PHE A 611 11.15 8.39 -15.39
CA PHE A 611 9.84 8.38 -14.74
C PHE A 611 8.70 8.70 -15.72
N LEU A 612 7.47 8.76 -15.20
CA LEU A 612 6.25 8.95 -16.00
C LEU A 612 6.32 10.20 -16.90
N ALA A 613 6.95 11.28 -16.46
CA ALA A 613 7.10 12.50 -17.26
C ALA A 613 7.84 12.23 -18.59
N ASP A 614 8.89 11.40 -18.56
CA ASP A 614 9.70 11.06 -19.73
C ASP A 614 8.91 10.27 -20.78
N LEU A 615 8.05 9.37 -20.33
CA LEU A 615 7.16 8.59 -21.20
C LEU A 615 6.16 9.48 -21.94
N TYR A 616 5.75 10.60 -21.34
CA TYR A 616 4.86 11.57 -21.98
C TYR A 616 5.62 12.56 -22.88
N LEU A 617 6.83 12.99 -22.48
CA LEU A 617 7.62 13.97 -23.21
C LEU A 617 8.24 13.40 -24.49
N ALA A 618 8.82 12.20 -24.44
CA ALA A 618 9.52 11.59 -25.57
C ALA A 618 8.71 11.58 -26.89
N PRO A 619 7.46 11.08 -26.95
CA PRO A 619 6.69 11.09 -28.20
C PRO A 619 6.26 12.49 -28.65
N GLN A 620 6.18 13.47 -27.75
CA GLN A 620 5.84 14.85 -28.11
C GLN A 620 7.03 15.56 -28.74
N ILE A 621 8.23 15.35 -28.18
CA ILE A 621 9.48 15.89 -28.71
C ILE A 621 9.79 15.27 -30.07
N ASP A 622 9.68 13.94 -30.21
CA ASP A 622 9.89 13.26 -31.50
C ASP A 622 8.92 13.78 -32.58
N GLY A 623 7.63 13.93 -32.23
CA GLY A 623 6.62 14.52 -33.11
C GLY A 623 6.93 15.97 -33.50
N ALA A 624 7.35 16.82 -32.55
CA ALA A 624 7.72 18.20 -32.83
C ALA A 624 8.87 18.30 -33.85
N VAL A 625 9.92 17.50 -33.66
CA VAL A 625 11.11 17.49 -34.52
C VAL A 625 10.81 16.88 -35.88
N ARG A 626 10.35 15.63 -35.93
CA ARG A 626 10.26 14.87 -37.18
C ARG A 626 9.06 15.24 -38.05
N ARG A 627 7.93 15.62 -37.42
CA ARG A 627 6.68 15.87 -38.17
C ARG A 627 6.43 17.35 -38.42
N PHE A 628 6.75 18.20 -37.45
CA PHE A 628 6.44 19.62 -37.52
C PHE A 628 7.67 20.49 -37.68
N SER A 629 8.87 19.91 -37.79
CA SER A 629 10.13 20.62 -38.02
C SER A 629 10.33 21.79 -37.06
N VAL A 630 9.95 21.60 -35.80
CA VAL A 630 10.14 22.60 -34.73
C VAL A 630 11.64 22.76 -34.45
N ASP A 631 12.10 24.01 -34.39
CA ASP A 631 13.48 24.33 -34.01
C ASP A 631 13.68 24.09 -32.51
N MET A 632 14.46 23.06 -32.17
CA MET A 632 14.74 22.70 -30.77
C MET A 632 15.85 23.54 -30.14
N ASN A 633 16.53 24.42 -30.89
CA ASN A 633 17.55 25.32 -30.33
C ASN A 633 16.96 26.28 -29.27
N GLU A 634 15.66 26.58 -29.36
CA GLU A 634 14.94 27.39 -28.37
C GLU A 634 14.62 26.63 -27.08
N PHE A 635 14.80 25.31 -27.05
CA PHE A 635 14.40 24.42 -25.94
C PHE A 635 15.57 23.49 -25.52
N PRO A 636 16.59 24.02 -24.84
CA PRO A 636 17.82 23.28 -24.54
C PRO A 636 17.62 22.11 -23.58
N LEU A 637 16.71 22.17 -22.59
CA LEU A 637 16.44 21.01 -21.71
C LEU A 637 15.70 19.91 -22.46
N LEU A 638 14.68 20.27 -23.25
CA LEU A 638 13.94 19.30 -24.06
C LEU A 638 14.84 18.66 -25.12
N SER A 639 15.75 19.43 -25.74
CA SER A 639 16.76 18.90 -26.65
C SER A 639 17.70 17.92 -25.94
N LYS A 640 18.19 18.27 -24.74
CA LYS A 640 19.01 17.37 -23.91
C LYS A 640 18.27 16.07 -23.58
N PHE A 641 16.99 16.14 -23.21
CA PHE A 641 16.20 14.94 -22.94
C PHE A 641 16.01 14.09 -24.18
N ASN A 642 15.76 14.70 -25.34
CA ASN A 642 15.68 13.99 -26.62
C ASN A 642 16.96 13.18 -26.90
N GLU A 643 18.12 13.80 -26.73
CA GLU A 643 19.41 13.13 -26.87
C GLU A 643 19.54 11.96 -25.90
N ALA A 644 19.18 12.16 -24.63
CA ALA A 644 19.22 11.11 -23.61
C ALA A 644 18.26 9.95 -23.91
N TYR A 645 17.04 10.23 -24.37
CA TYR A 645 16.06 9.20 -24.77
C TYR A 645 16.57 8.39 -25.97
N ASN A 646 17.24 9.02 -26.92
CA ASN A 646 17.81 8.35 -28.10
C ASN A 646 18.99 7.42 -27.78
N GLN A 647 19.54 7.46 -26.55
CA GLN A 647 20.54 6.49 -26.08
C GLN A 647 19.91 5.23 -25.46
N LEU A 648 18.59 5.20 -25.24
CA LEU A 648 17.91 4.08 -24.59
C LEU A 648 17.19 3.20 -25.62
N PRO A 649 17.55 1.91 -25.77
CA PRO A 649 16.88 1.00 -26.72
C PRO A 649 15.36 0.97 -26.54
N ALA A 650 14.88 1.00 -25.29
CA ALA A 650 13.46 0.98 -24.99
C ALA A 650 12.67 2.15 -25.60
N PHE A 651 13.29 3.34 -25.67
CA PHE A 651 12.70 4.52 -26.30
C PHE A 651 12.81 4.43 -27.82
N VAL A 652 14.01 4.15 -28.33
CA VAL A 652 14.29 4.06 -29.77
C VAL A 652 13.39 3.02 -30.44
N ASP A 653 13.22 1.84 -29.84
CA ASP A 653 12.41 0.74 -30.39
C ASP A 653 10.90 1.00 -30.32
N ALA A 654 10.46 1.95 -29.49
CA ALA A 654 9.07 2.36 -29.39
C ALA A 654 8.68 3.47 -30.39
N MET A 655 9.66 4.12 -31.02
CA MET A 655 9.44 5.27 -31.91
C MET A 655 8.71 4.90 -33.21
N PRO A 656 7.97 5.84 -33.82
CA PRO A 656 7.16 5.59 -35.01
C PRO A 656 7.91 4.91 -36.15
N GLY A 657 9.17 5.27 -36.43
CA GLY A 657 9.94 4.70 -37.55
C GLY A 657 10.18 3.18 -37.48
N LYS A 658 10.12 2.58 -36.28
CA LYS A 658 10.45 1.17 -36.04
C LYS A 658 9.24 0.23 -35.90
N GLN A 659 8.01 0.72 -36.04
CA GLN A 659 6.83 -0.10 -35.83
C GLN A 659 6.44 -0.89 -37.09
N LEU A 660 5.77 -2.04 -36.89
CA LEU A 660 5.41 -2.97 -37.96
C LEU A 660 4.48 -2.34 -39.02
N ASP A 661 3.58 -1.46 -38.58
CA ASP A 661 2.59 -0.76 -39.41
C ASP A 661 3.06 0.59 -39.95
N THR A 662 4.34 0.93 -39.78
CA THR A 662 4.92 2.17 -40.30
C THR A 662 5.01 2.12 -41.83
N PRO A 663 4.38 3.07 -42.56
CA PRO A 663 4.49 3.19 -44.01
C PRO A 663 5.95 3.36 -44.45
N PRO A 664 6.38 2.80 -45.60
CA PRO A 664 7.76 2.88 -46.06
C PRO A 664 8.30 4.32 -46.09
N GLU A 665 7.52 5.25 -46.63
CA GLU A 665 7.80 6.70 -46.68
C GLU A 665 7.92 7.40 -45.31
N ALA A 666 7.63 6.72 -44.20
CA ALA A 666 7.68 7.28 -42.85
C ALA A 666 8.66 6.55 -41.91
N ARG A 667 9.53 5.68 -42.45
CA ARG A 667 10.50 4.89 -41.66
C ARG A 667 11.82 5.60 -41.37
N ASP A 668 12.12 6.69 -42.07
CA ASP A 668 13.37 7.44 -41.94
C ASP A 668 13.30 8.58 -40.91
#